data_AF-A0AAW1P1A8-F1
#
_entry.id   AF-A0AAW1P1A8-F1
#
_cell.length_a   1.000
_cell.length_b   1.000
_cell.length_c   1.000
_cell.angle_alpha   90.00
_cell.angle_beta   90.00
_cell.angle_gamma   90.00
#
_symmetry.space_group_name_H-M   'P 1'
#
loop_
_entity.id
_entity.type
_entity.pdbx_description
1 polymer ?
#
loop_
_entity_poly.entity_id
_entity_poly.type
_entity_poly.pdbx_seq_one_letter_code
_entity_poly.pdbx_strand_id
1 'polypeptide(L)'
;MGPSSARLQLQAANSLPAARRSSQGRPRVAKLVTTAALPAGGSNSRDVSTQAASLAEAPVEAPTATELSKIVEWGQKKRLQTQVAPVADDTITIRSLDWDRDRFDIEFGLEKGTTYNSYLIFGKDKTALVDASHEKFRGLWTDTLKEQLAKAGRSIDYVLVSHTEPDHSGLIPDVIDLYPDAVVCGSKVALMYLKGLTHRPMNEKIVKGGDTIDLGGGHKMEFVLAPNLHWPDTIFSFDHGTGVMYTCDAFGMHYCNEDAFDTQLEAISPHYRFYYDCLMKPNARSVLNALKKTKDLEYSTIATGHGPLIRFNLDELVGRYQSWSESVGKAAATVTVLYSSEYGYGDRLSQTLARGITKAGVATEMIDALSVDPQELVEVLGKSQGVVIMTPPRDSKEAQNTLSTMVSALKGKHKILVAESYGGRDEPVDTIIGSCVTASSDTSLDPLRVRDTPTELTYQEYEEAGTDLAQALTKKEKIKSQKAAMPPNIAKALARLSSGLYIVTAATAGAKGAMVASWVAQASFEPLGLTVAVAKDRAIESLMQVGDTFVLNCLGDSNAGPMMKHFLQRFPPGADRFNGVETFTAPDTVVPVLAEAIAYCTCRVRTRLETPDHWITYAEVVSGDVGQPDAKTAVHRRKVANYY
;
A
#
# COMPACT_ATOMS: atom_id res chain seq x y z
N MET A 1 22.38 -86.04 -21.82
CA MET A 1 22.55 -84.79 -21.03
C MET A 1 21.92 -85.06 -19.67
N GLY A 2 22.76 -85.20 -18.65
CA GLY A 2 22.38 -85.58 -17.29
C GLY A 2 21.93 -84.40 -16.42
N PRO A 3 21.92 -84.55 -15.08
CA PRO A 3 20.73 -85.08 -14.41
C PRO A 3 20.41 -84.40 -13.05
N SER A 4 19.30 -84.84 -12.43
CA SER A 4 19.18 -85.18 -10.99
C SER A 4 19.07 -84.10 -9.89
N SER A 5 18.09 -84.37 -9.00
CA SER A 5 18.08 -84.25 -7.52
C SER A 5 18.05 -82.86 -6.87
N ALA A 6 17.46 -82.64 -5.69
CA ALA A 6 16.57 -83.40 -4.83
C ALA A 6 16.11 -82.49 -3.66
N ARG A 7 15.00 -82.91 -3.06
CA ARG A 7 14.45 -82.63 -1.71
C ARG A 7 15.38 -82.04 -0.65
N LEU A 8 14.80 -81.19 0.21
CA LEU A 8 14.71 -81.48 1.65
C LEU A 8 13.59 -80.67 2.33
N GLN A 9 12.63 -81.41 2.88
CA GLN A 9 11.69 -80.99 3.93
C GLN A 9 12.39 -81.05 5.29
N LEU A 10 11.98 -80.20 6.23
CA LEU A 10 11.85 -80.60 7.62
C LEU A 10 10.58 -80.00 8.23
N GLN A 11 9.67 -80.90 8.60
CA GLN A 11 8.65 -80.78 9.66
C GLN A 11 9.38 -80.63 11.03
N ALA A 12 8.83 -80.26 12.17
CA ALA A 12 7.52 -80.47 12.80
C ALA A 12 7.45 -79.50 14.02
N ALA A 13 6.33 -78.85 14.33
CA ALA A 13 5.24 -79.30 15.20
C ALA A 13 5.38 -78.96 16.70
N ASN A 14 4.24 -78.52 17.25
CA ASN A 14 3.73 -78.63 18.63
C ASN A 14 3.90 -77.46 19.64
N SER A 15 2.73 -76.85 19.91
CA SER A 15 1.99 -76.90 21.19
C SER A 15 1.74 -75.57 21.95
N LEU A 16 0.44 -75.35 22.18
CA LEU A 16 -0.28 -74.37 23.03
C LEU A 16 -0.01 -74.63 24.55
N PRO A 17 -0.72 -73.99 25.52
CA PRO A 17 -0.83 -72.57 25.88
C PRO A 17 -0.66 -72.29 27.41
N ALA A 18 -0.78 -71.02 27.79
CA ALA A 18 -1.30 -70.48 29.07
C ALA A 18 -0.61 -70.78 30.42
N ALA A 19 -0.18 -69.70 31.10
CA ALA A 19 -0.23 -69.62 32.56
C ALA A 19 -0.61 -68.20 33.01
N ARG A 20 -1.79 -68.08 33.63
CA ARG A 20 -2.20 -66.95 34.48
C ARG A 20 -1.32 -66.90 35.73
N ARG A 21 -0.96 -65.70 36.18
CA ARG A 21 -1.13 -65.29 37.59
C ARG A 21 -1.02 -63.76 37.72
N SER A 22 -2.07 -63.20 38.30
CA SER A 22 -2.24 -61.83 38.75
C SER A 22 -1.45 -61.55 40.03
N SER A 23 -0.91 -60.34 40.17
CA SER A 23 -1.16 -59.47 41.36
C SER A 23 -0.41 -58.13 41.26
N GLN A 24 -1.19 -57.05 41.33
CA GLN A 24 -0.96 -55.75 42.00
C GLN A 24 0.45 -55.13 42.09
N GLY A 25 0.50 -53.82 41.80
CA GLY A 25 1.47 -52.91 42.43
C GLY A 25 1.72 -51.62 41.65
N ARG A 26 1.14 -50.49 42.12
CA ARG A 26 1.52 -49.11 41.70
C ARG A 26 2.99 -48.81 42.05
N PRO A 27 3.61 -47.79 41.41
CA PRO A 27 4.25 -46.72 42.19
C PRO A 27 3.94 -45.33 41.59
N ARG A 28 3.54 -44.29 42.33
CA ARG A 28 4.21 -43.46 43.36
C ARG A 28 5.40 -42.63 42.87
N VAL A 29 5.16 -41.32 42.93
CA VAL A 29 6.02 -40.15 42.75
C VAL A 29 7.10 -40.11 43.84
N ALA A 30 8.32 -39.67 43.49
CA ALA A 30 9.30 -39.15 44.44
C ALA A 30 10.11 -38.00 43.81
N LYS A 31 10.12 -36.86 44.52
CA LYS A 31 11.07 -35.75 44.37
C LYS A 31 12.44 -36.17 44.89
N LEU A 32 13.51 -35.62 44.33
CA LEU A 32 14.73 -35.32 45.10
C LEU A 32 15.44 -34.08 44.53
N VAL A 33 15.79 -33.16 45.43
CA VAL A 33 16.73 -32.07 45.25
C VAL A 33 18.02 -32.49 45.97
N THR A 34 19.19 -32.29 45.36
CA THR A 34 20.38 -31.72 46.02
C THR A 34 21.52 -31.45 45.03
N THR A 35 22.24 -30.37 45.34
CA THR A 35 23.35 -29.65 44.71
C THR A 35 24.71 -30.39 44.67
N ALA A 36 25.55 -30.10 43.67
CA ALA A 36 27.00 -29.82 43.81
C ALA A 36 27.64 -29.40 42.46
N ALA A 37 28.66 -28.55 42.54
CA ALA A 37 29.23 -27.69 41.50
C ALA A 37 30.43 -28.25 40.70
N LEU A 38 30.84 -27.55 39.63
CA LEU A 38 32.20 -27.22 39.10
C LEU A 38 32.14 -26.91 37.58
N PRO A 39 33.13 -26.24 36.94
CA PRO A 39 33.93 -25.07 37.32
C PRO A 39 33.89 -23.92 36.29
N ALA A 40 34.48 -22.77 36.63
CA ALA A 40 34.58 -21.56 35.82
C ALA A 40 35.71 -21.63 34.76
N GLY A 41 35.45 -21.02 33.60
CA GLY A 41 36.43 -20.72 32.55
C GLY A 41 35.84 -19.66 31.61
N GLY A 42 36.45 -18.47 31.57
CA GLY A 42 35.80 -17.23 31.14
C GLY A 42 35.79 -16.93 29.64
N SER A 43 34.96 -15.96 29.27
CA SER A 43 35.11 -15.17 28.06
C SER A 43 34.60 -13.75 28.31
N ASN A 44 35.47 -12.79 28.01
CA ASN A 44 35.33 -11.34 28.17
C ASN A 44 33.97 -10.76 27.74
N SER A 45 33.24 -10.16 28.68
CA SER A 45 32.33 -9.03 28.40
C SER A 45 33.02 -7.75 28.86
N ARG A 46 33.37 -6.87 27.91
CA ARG A 46 33.77 -5.50 28.23
C ARG A 46 32.50 -4.75 28.63
N ASP A 47 32.44 -4.36 29.89
CA ASP A 47 31.53 -3.33 30.38
C ASP A 47 31.75 -2.04 29.59
N VAL A 48 30.70 -1.58 28.90
CA VAL A 48 30.57 -0.18 28.50
C VAL A 48 29.51 0.41 29.42
N SER A 49 29.98 1.00 30.51
CA SER A 49 29.15 1.86 31.36
C SER A 49 28.73 3.08 30.56
N THR A 50 27.46 3.16 30.19
CA THR A 50 26.85 4.39 29.67
C THR A 50 26.67 5.37 30.82
N GLN A 51 27.59 6.33 30.94
CA GLN A 51 27.29 7.59 31.62
C GLN A 51 26.27 8.33 30.76
N ALA A 52 25.01 8.30 31.19
CA ALA A 52 24.00 9.23 30.69
C ALA A 52 24.40 10.65 31.12
N ALA A 53 25.02 11.38 30.19
CA ALA A 53 25.13 12.82 30.31
C ALA A 53 23.72 13.40 30.07
N SER A 54 23.11 13.93 31.13
CA SER A 54 21.90 14.74 31.02
C SER A 54 22.23 15.98 30.20
N LEU A 55 21.85 15.99 28.93
CA LEU A 55 21.67 17.23 28.19
C LEU A 55 20.48 17.93 28.85
N ALA A 56 20.74 19.09 29.45
CA ALA A 56 19.68 19.93 29.96
C ALA A 56 18.75 20.27 28.80
N GLU A 57 17.49 19.82 28.88
CA GLU A 57 16.42 20.26 27.99
C GLU A 57 16.34 21.79 28.08
N ALA A 58 16.68 22.47 26.98
CA ALA A 58 16.30 23.86 26.81
C ALA A 58 14.77 23.92 26.88
N PRO A 59 14.17 24.92 27.54
CA PRO A 59 12.72 25.04 27.59
C PRO A 59 12.22 25.18 26.16
N VAL A 60 11.47 24.19 25.68
CA VAL A 60 10.66 24.33 24.47
C VAL A 60 9.62 25.40 24.81
N GLU A 61 9.80 26.62 24.28
CA GLU A 61 8.78 27.65 24.36
C GLU A 61 7.46 27.07 23.83
N ALA A 62 6.37 27.32 24.56
CA ALA A 62 5.06 26.82 24.20
C ALA A 62 4.74 27.22 22.74
N PRO A 63 4.27 26.30 21.89
CA PRO A 63 3.97 26.63 20.50
C PRO A 63 2.94 27.77 20.47
N THR A 64 3.23 28.78 19.65
CA THR A 64 2.25 29.78 19.21
C THR A 64 0.95 29.05 18.83
N ALA A 65 -0.17 29.56 19.35
CA ALA A 65 -1.44 28.85 19.30
C ALA A 65 -1.83 28.50 17.86
N THR A 66 -2.22 27.24 17.65
CA THR A 66 -2.81 26.78 16.39
C THR A 66 -4.07 27.59 16.07
N GLU A 67 -4.14 28.19 14.88
CA GLU A 67 -5.30 28.95 14.42
C GLU A 67 -6.15 28.08 13.49
N LEU A 68 -7.44 27.92 13.79
CA LEU A 68 -8.40 27.19 12.94
C LEU A 68 -9.40 28.18 12.34
N SER A 69 -9.62 28.11 11.03
CA SER A 69 -10.71 28.85 10.39
C SER A 69 -12.07 28.20 10.70
N LYS A 70 -13.16 28.87 10.31
CA LYS A 70 -14.49 28.27 10.40
C LYS A 70 -14.60 27.12 9.41
N ILE A 71 -15.28 26.05 9.83
CA ILE A 71 -15.66 24.97 8.91
C ILE A 71 -16.61 25.54 7.85
N VAL A 72 -16.33 25.24 6.58
CA VAL A 72 -17.18 25.55 5.42
C VAL A 72 -17.65 24.24 4.81
N GLU A 73 -18.93 24.18 4.43
CA GLU A 73 -19.48 23.04 3.69
C GLU A 73 -19.18 23.18 2.20
N TRP A 74 -18.68 22.11 1.59
CA TRP A 74 -18.41 21.99 0.17
C TRP A 74 -19.19 20.81 -0.44
N GLY A 75 -19.90 21.04 -1.54
CA GLY A 75 -20.68 20.01 -2.23
C GLY A 75 -21.75 19.36 -1.34
N GLN A 76 -21.75 18.02 -1.27
CA GLN A 76 -22.69 17.21 -0.47
C GLN A 76 -22.38 17.26 1.05
N LYS A 77 -22.22 18.47 1.62
CA LYS A 77 -21.90 18.71 3.05
C LYS A 77 -20.53 18.18 3.52
N LYS A 78 -19.53 18.11 2.64
CA LYS A 78 -18.15 17.81 3.06
C LYS A 78 -17.57 19.00 3.80
N ARG A 79 -16.91 18.77 4.94
CA ARG A 79 -16.37 19.82 5.80
C ARG A 79 -14.95 20.15 5.37
N LEU A 80 -14.74 21.41 5.03
CA LEU A 80 -13.43 21.98 4.72
C LEU A 80 -13.04 23.00 5.78
N GLN A 81 -11.77 23.03 6.16
CA GLN A 81 -11.22 23.98 7.12
C GLN A 81 -9.75 24.25 6.80
N THR A 82 -9.24 25.42 7.19
CA THR A 82 -7.80 25.69 7.19
C THR A 82 -7.28 25.75 8.61
N GLN A 83 -6.08 25.25 8.80
CA GLN A 83 -5.34 25.31 10.06
C GLN A 83 -3.98 25.94 9.82
N VAL A 84 -3.62 26.90 10.67
CA VAL A 84 -2.27 27.48 10.72
C VAL A 84 -1.57 27.02 11.98
N ALA A 85 -0.37 26.48 11.85
CA ALA A 85 0.44 26.05 12.98
C ALA A 85 1.91 26.40 12.77
N PRO A 86 2.66 26.74 13.84
CA PRO A 86 4.11 26.88 13.76
C PRO A 86 4.74 25.52 13.43
N VAL A 87 5.71 25.53 12.52
CA VAL A 87 6.52 24.35 12.21
C VAL A 87 7.86 24.49 12.91
N ALA A 88 8.61 25.52 12.58
CA ALA A 88 9.91 25.84 13.14
C ALA A 88 10.05 27.37 13.23
N ASP A 89 11.21 27.87 13.64
CA ASP A 89 11.50 29.30 13.61
C ASP A 89 11.23 29.86 12.21
N ASP A 90 10.54 31.01 12.18
CA ASP A 90 10.13 31.73 10.96
C ASP A 90 9.33 30.89 9.94
N THR A 91 8.80 29.74 10.34
CA THR A 91 8.13 28.79 9.45
C THR A 91 6.77 28.38 9.99
N ILE A 92 5.73 28.56 9.19
CA ILE A 92 4.37 28.09 9.48
C ILE A 92 3.86 27.15 8.39
N THR A 93 2.91 26.29 8.75
CA THR A 93 2.12 25.52 7.78
C THR A 93 0.72 26.13 7.65
N ILE A 94 0.17 26.09 6.43
CA ILE A 94 -1.25 26.24 6.16
C ILE A 94 -1.74 24.87 5.70
N ARG A 95 -2.43 24.16 6.59
CA ARG A 95 -3.04 22.85 6.33
C ARG A 95 -4.49 23.03 5.90
N SER A 96 -4.82 22.61 4.69
CA SER A 96 -6.19 22.53 4.19
C SER A 96 -6.81 21.19 4.62
N LEU A 97 -7.57 21.18 5.70
CA LEU A 97 -8.21 20.02 6.30
C LEU A 97 -9.47 19.63 5.51
N ASP A 98 -9.44 18.49 4.82
CA ASP A 98 -10.59 17.86 4.18
C ASP A 98 -11.03 16.65 5.01
N TRP A 99 -11.97 16.90 5.91
CA TRP A 99 -12.43 15.93 6.91
C TRP A 99 -13.15 14.72 6.30
N ASP A 100 -13.77 14.91 5.14
CA ASP A 100 -14.75 13.97 4.57
C ASP A 100 -14.32 13.57 3.14
N ARG A 101 -12.99 13.50 2.90
CA ARG A 101 -12.43 12.92 1.67
C ARG A 101 -12.71 11.42 1.68
N ASP A 102 -13.53 11.00 0.72
CA ASP A 102 -13.94 9.61 0.53
C ASP A 102 -12.99 8.86 -0.43
N ARG A 103 -13.16 7.55 -0.46
CA ARG A 103 -12.37 6.47 -1.07
C ARG A 103 -12.19 6.47 -2.61
N PHE A 104 -12.57 7.54 -3.33
CA PHE A 104 -12.60 7.49 -4.81
C PHE A 104 -11.22 7.25 -5.46
N ASP A 105 -10.14 7.61 -4.75
CA ASP A 105 -8.79 7.17 -5.09
C ASP A 105 -8.33 6.12 -4.07
N ILE A 106 -7.63 5.09 -4.55
CA ILE A 106 -7.36 3.84 -3.82
C ILE A 106 -6.57 4.06 -2.52
N GLU A 107 -5.81 5.15 -2.44
CA GLU A 107 -5.05 5.65 -1.31
C GLU A 107 -5.92 6.20 -0.16
N PHE A 108 -7.18 6.59 -0.40
CA PHE A 108 -8.11 7.08 0.63
C PHE A 108 -8.93 5.98 1.33
N GLY A 109 -8.62 4.70 1.07
CA GLY A 109 -9.41 3.54 1.51
C GLY A 109 -9.62 3.34 3.01
N LEU A 110 -9.07 4.19 3.88
CA LEU A 110 -9.28 4.15 5.34
C LEU A 110 -10.24 5.25 5.86
N GLU A 111 -10.78 6.10 4.98
CA GLU A 111 -11.89 7.02 5.27
C GLU A 111 -11.69 7.93 6.52
N LYS A 112 -10.49 8.50 6.65
CA LYS A 112 -10.13 9.47 7.70
C LYS A 112 -9.83 10.87 7.16
N GLY A 113 -10.36 11.20 5.99
CA GLY A 113 -10.07 12.46 5.32
C GLY A 113 -8.60 12.59 4.94
N THR A 114 -8.20 13.80 4.55
CA THR A 114 -6.80 14.15 4.26
C THR A 114 -6.54 15.62 4.59
N THR A 115 -5.28 16.02 4.49
CA THR A 115 -4.89 17.43 4.48
C THR A 115 -4.11 17.74 3.21
N TYR A 116 -4.13 19.00 2.77
CA TYR A 116 -3.22 19.52 1.74
C TYR A 116 -2.38 20.60 2.40
N ASN A 117 -1.12 20.28 2.68
CA ASN A 117 -0.25 21.09 3.50
C ASN A 117 0.64 21.95 2.60
N SER A 118 0.61 23.26 2.84
CA SER A 118 1.56 24.22 2.26
C SER A 118 2.32 24.92 3.37
N TYR A 119 3.44 25.56 3.04
CA TYR A 119 4.34 26.14 4.04
C TYR A 119 4.79 27.54 3.65
N LEU A 120 4.82 28.45 4.63
CA LEU A 120 5.40 29.77 4.49
C LEU A 120 6.66 29.85 5.32
N ILE A 121 7.76 30.26 4.68
CA ILE A 121 9.08 30.44 5.27
C ILE A 121 9.43 31.92 5.18
N PHE A 122 9.52 32.59 6.33
CA PHE A 122 9.77 34.02 6.46
C PHE A 122 11.25 34.30 6.72
N GLY A 123 12.11 33.99 5.74
CA GLY A 123 13.50 34.37 5.82
C GLY A 123 13.68 35.88 6.02
N LYS A 124 14.83 36.28 6.56
CA LYS A 124 15.09 37.70 6.92
C LYS A 124 14.85 38.65 5.73
N ASP A 125 15.23 38.22 4.53
CA ASP A 125 15.25 39.06 3.33
C ASP A 125 14.15 38.67 2.32
N LYS A 126 13.77 37.39 2.27
CA LYS A 126 12.85 36.82 1.28
C LYS A 126 11.86 35.84 1.90
N THR A 127 10.69 35.74 1.31
CA THR A 127 9.64 34.80 1.72
C THR A 127 9.47 33.71 0.68
N ALA A 128 9.44 32.45 1.11
CA ALA A 128 9.09 31.33 0.25
C ALA A 128 7.74 30.73 0.64
N LEU A 129 6.92 30.41 -0.36
CA LEU A 129 5.78 29.51 -0.26
C LEU A 129 6.22 28.14 -0.82
N VAL A 130 6.04 27.07 -0.05
CA VAL A 130 6.25 25.69 -0.52
C VAL A 130 4.90 25.05 -0.80
N ASP A 131 4.69 24.69 -2.07
CA ASP A 131 3.46 24.14 -2.62
C ASP A 131 2.20 25.01 -2.32
N ALA A 132 1.03 24.56 -2.73
CA ALA A 132 -0.23 25.23 -2.45
C ALA A 132 -1.26 24.21 -1.94
N SER A 133 -2.47 24.24 -2.48
CA SER A 133 -3.56 23.38 -2.01
C SER A 133 -4.47 23.02 -3.18
N HIS A 134 -5.35 22.06 -2.93
CA HIS A 134 -6.38 21.64 -3.87
C HIS A 134 -7.39 22.77 -4.15
N GLU A 135 -7.84 22.87 -5.41
CA GLU A 135 -8.78 23.89 -5.90
C GLU A 135 -10.05 24.08 -5.03
N LYS A 136 -10.60 23.02 -4.40
CA LYS A 136 -11.79 23.16 -3.54
C LYS A 136 -11.58 24.08 -2.33
N PHE A 137 -10.32 24.32 -1.95
CA PHE A 137 -9.95 25.25 -0.89
C PHE A 137 -9.69 26.67 -1.39
N ARG A 138 -9.88 26.99 -2.68
CA ARG A 138 -9.52 28.28 -3.30
C ARG A 138 -9.83 29.48 -2.41
N GLY A 139 -11.07 29.60 -1.92
CA GLY A 139 -11.47 30.68 -1.02
C GLY A 139 -10.74 30.63 0.33
N LEU A 140 -10.95 29.55 1.10
CA LEU A 140 -10.40 29.40 2.45
C LEU A 140 -8.87 29.55 2.50
N TRP A 141 -8.16 28.87 1.62
CA TRP A 141 -6.70 28.87 1.58
C TRP A 141 -6.14 30.21 1.13
N THR A 142 -6.72 30.84 0.10
CA THR A 142 -6.26 32.17 -0.37
C THR A 142 -6.46 33.25 0.68
N ASP A 143 -7.59 33.22 1.39
CA ASP A 143 -7.86 34.16 2.48
C ASP A 143 -6.87 33.96 3.64
N THR A 144 -6.62 32.69 4.01
CA THR A 144 -5.64 32.34 5.05
C THR A 144 -4.23 32.79 4.65
N LEU A 145 -3.80 32.53 3.40
CA LEU A 145 -2.50 32.96 2.87
C LEU A 145 -2.31 34.47 2.96
N LYS A 146 -3.30 35.25 2.48
CA LYS A 146 -3.26 36.71 2.52
C LYS A 146 -3.22 37.24 3.95
N GLU A 147 -3.98 36.64 4.86
CA GLU A 147 -3.97 37.01 6.27
C GLU A 147 -2.59 36.81 6.90
N GLN A 148 -1.96 35.64 6.71
CA GLN A 148 -0.65 35.36 7.31
C GLN A 148 0.46 36.23 6.73
N LEU A 149 0.46 36.49 5.41
CA LEU A 149 1.39 37.42 4.77
C LEU A 149 1.20 38.86 5.29
N ALA A 150 -0.05 39.31 5.46
CA ALA A 150 -0.35 40.62 6.01
C ALA A 150 0.09 40.75 7.48
N LYS A 151 -0.13 39.72 8.31
CA LYS A 151 0.35 39.66 9.71
C LYS A 151 1.87 39.80 9.80
N ALA A 152 2.60 39.17 8.88
CA ALA A 152 4.06 39.26 8.80
C ALA A 152 4.56 40.57 8.15
N GLY A 153 3.70 41.31 7.44
CA GLY A 153 4.10 42.47 6.64
C GLY A 153 4.99 42.07 5.45
N ARG A 154 4.73 40.91 4.85
CA ARG A 154 5.57 40.30 3.80
C ARG A 154 4.77 40.04 2.52
N SER A 155 5.48 39.91 1.40
CA SER A 155 4.98 39.34 0.14
C SER A 155 5.67 37.99 -0.11
N ILE A 156 5.28 37.28 -1.17
CA ILE A 156 5.95 36.07 -1.65
C ILE A 156 7.03 36.45 -2.66
N ASP A 157 8.26 35.97 -2.44
CA ASP A 157 9.36 36.12 -3.39
C ASP A 157 9.60 34.84 -4.19
N TYR A 158 9.41 33.69 -3.57
CA TYR A 158 9.62 32.38 -4.18
C TYR A 158 8.43 31.45 -3.96
N VAL A 159 8.06 30.71 -5.00
CA VAL A 159 7.13 29.58 -4.90
C VAL A 159 7.91 28.32 -5.20
N LEU A 160 8.18 27.50 -4.19
CA LEU A 160 8.90 26.23 -4.33
C LEU A 160 7.88 25.13 -4.61
N VAL A 161 7.90 24.61 -5.83
CA VAL A 161 6.99 23.56 -6.29
C VAL A 161 7.72 22.23 -6.16
N SER A 162 7.32 21.45 -5.16
CA SER A 162 7.85 20.13 -4.88
C SER A 162 7.25 19.09 -5.81
N HIS A 163 5.96 19.26 -6.16
CA HIS A 163 5.18 18.33 -6.95
C HIS A 163 4.01 19.03 -7.66
N THR A 164 3.62 18.58 -8.85
CA THR A 164 2.60 19.23 -9.69
C THR A 164 1.23 18.57 -9.68
N GLU A 165 0.99 17.49 -8.94
CA GLU A 165 -0.36 16.93 -8.85
C GLU A 165 -1.36 18.00 -8.34
N PRO A 166 -2.58 18.13 -8.94
CA PRO A 166 -3.46 19.29 -8.72
C PRO A 166 -3.93 19.50 -7.28
N ASP A 167 -3.77 18.53 -6.41
CA ASP A 167 -4.11 18.63 -5.01
C ASP A 167 -3.07 19.40 -4.16
N HIS A 168 -1.85 19.54 -4.68
CA HIS A 168 -0.79 20.41 -4.14
C HIS A 168 -0.58 21.66 -5.00
N SER A 169 -0.76 21.54 -6.32
CA SER A 169 -0.45 22.59 -7.28
C SER A 169 -1.66 23.40 -7.77
N GLY A 170 -2.89 22.95 -7.46
CA GLY A 170 -4.12 23.48 -8.07
C GLY A 170 -4.40 24.96 -7.81
N LEU A 171 -3.81 25.53 -6.77
CA LEU A 171 -3.90 26.97 -6.43
C LEU A 171 -2.63 27.77 -6.75
N ILE A 172 -1.60 27.16 -7.34
CA ILE A 172 -0.42 27.87 -7.85
C ILE A 172 -0.80 28.91 -8.92
N PRO A 173 -1.76 28.68 -9.84
CA PRO A 173 -2.22 29.74 -10.76
C PRO A 173 -2.70 31.00 -10.04
N ASP A 174 -3.44 30.85 -8.92
CA ASP A 174 -3.92 31.97 -8.10
C ASP A 174 -2.78 32.72 -7.44
N VAL A 175 -1.77 31.99 -6.95
CA VAL A 175 -0.56 32.59 -6.37
C VAL A 175 0.17 33.43 -7.41
N ILE A 176 0.34 32.92 -8.64
CA ILE A 176 0.98 33.66 -9.73
C ILE A 176 0.20 34.93 -10.07
N ASP A 177 -1.14 34.86 -10.10
CA ASP A 177 -1.99 36.02 -10.37
C ASP A 177 -1.93 37.09 -9.26
N LEU A 178 -1.83 36.66 -8.00
CA LEU A 178 -1.76 37.54 -6.84
C LEU A 178 -0.36 38.13 -6.61
N TYR A 179 0.68 37.36 -6.93
CA TYR A 179 2.08 37.70 -6.69
C TYR A 179 2.91 37.50 -7.99
N PRO A 180 2.68 38.31 -9.03
CA PRO A 180 3.26 38.10 -10.36
C PRO A 180 4.79 38.25 -10.40
N ASP A 181 5.38 38.91 -9.41
CA ASP A 181 6.83 39.08 -9.27
C ASP A 181 7.52 37.87 -8.62
N ALA A 182 6.75 36.94 -8.02
CA ALA A 182 7.31 35.75 -7.39
C ALA A 182 7.97 34.82 -8.42
N VAL A 183 9.09 34.21 -8.03
CA VAL A 183 9.82 33.26 -8.87
C VAL A 183 9.41 31.83 -8.52
N VAL A 184 8.76 31.17 -9.46
CA VAL A 184 8.35 29.76 -9.37
C VAL A 184 9.57 28.86 -9.60
N CYS A 185 9.96 28.13 -8.57
CA CYS A 185 11.12 27.26 -8.56
C CYS A 185 10.66 25.80 -8.55
N GLY A 186 11.20 24.98 -9.44
CA GLY A 186 10.87 23.56 -9.49
C GLY A 186 11.86 22.78 -10.34
N SER A 187 11.76 21.46 -10.32
CA SER A 187 12.53 20.62 -11.24
C SER A 187 12.16 20.97 -12.70
N LYS A 188 13.03 20.60 -13.66
CA LYS A 188 12.72 20.81 -15.09
C LYS A 188 11.38 20.18 -15.48
N VAL A 189 11.09 19.01 -14.94
CA VAL A 189 9.86 18.26 -15.22
C VAL A 189 8.67 18.92 -14.52
N ALA A 190 8.81 19.34 -13.26
CA ALA A 190 7.76 20.08 -12.55
C ALA A 190 7.36 21.35 -13.29
N LEU A 191 8.31 22.17 -13.72
CA LEU A 191 7.98 23.40 -14.45
C LEU A 191 7.40 23.13 -15.84
N MET A 192 7.70 21.98 -16.44
CA MET A 192 7.07 21.55 -17.69
C MET A 192 5.59 21.21 -17.49
N TYR A 193 5.26 20.36 -16.50
CA TYR A 193 3.88 20.01 -16.16
C TYR A 193 3.08 21.23 -15.69
N LEU A 194 3.67 22.04 -14.81
CA LEU A 194 3.01 23.23 -14.27
C LEU A 194 2.63 24.25 -15.36
N LYS A 195 3.39 24.36 -16.45
CA LYS A 195 2.99 25.18 -17.62
C LYS A 195 1.77 24.62 -18.33
N GLY A 196 1.70 23.30 -18.46
CA GLY A 196 0.55 22.58 -18.99
C GLY A 196 -0.69 22.78 -18.12
N LEU A 197 -0.53 22.85 -16.80
CA LEU A 197 -1.63 23.09 -15.86
C LEU A 197 -2.08 24.56 -15.79
N THR A 198 -1.13 25.48 -15.65
CA THR A 198 -1.43 26.90 -15.36
C THR A 198 -1.87 27.68 -16.58
N HIS A 199 -1.28 27.40 -17.75
CA HIS A 199 -1.42 28.21 -18.96
C HIS A 199 -1.21 29.72 -18.73
N ARG A 200 -0.36 30.09 -17.75
CA ARG A 200 -0.03 31.49 -17.42
C ARG A 200 1.45 31.80 -17.70
N PRO A 201 1.80 33.05 -18.03
CA PRO A 201 3.18 33.49 -17.95
C PRO A 201 3.61 33.51 -16.47
N MET A 202 4.77 32.95 -16.18
CA MET A 202 5.34 32.96 -14.82
C MET A 202 6.85 33.20 -14.87
N ASN A 203 7.38 33.90 -13.88
CA ASN A 203 8.82 33.95 -13.65
C ASN A 203 9.25 32.59 -13.10
N GLU A 204 10.15 31.90 -13.80
CA GLU A 204 10.52 30.53 -13.42
C GLU A 204 12.02 30.36 -13.23
N LYS A 205 12.38 29.44 -12.33
CA LYS A 205 13.76 29.00 -12.11
C LYS A 205 13.80 27.48 -12.02
N ILE A 206 14.40 26.84 -13.02
CA ILE A 206 14.72 25.42 -12.96
C ILE A 206 15.79 25.21 -11.89
N VAL A 207 15.48 24.37 -10.90
CA VAL A 207 16.43 23.92 -9.88
C VAL A 207 16.83 22.47 -10.09
N LYS A 208 18.08 22.15 -9.77
CA LYS A 208 18.69 20.82 -9.84
C LYS A 208 19.12 20.35 -8.45
N GLY A 209 19.48 19.08 -8.33
CA GLY A 209 20.00 18.52 -7.08
C GLY A 209 21.25 19.29 -6.62
N GLY A 210 21.23 19.77 -5.38
CA GLY A 210 22.30 20.57 -4.76
C GLY A 210 22.25 22.07 -5.07
N ASP A 211 21.32 22.53 -5.92
CA ASP A 211 21.09 23.97 -6.08
C ASP A 211 20.52 24.56 -4.78
N THR A 212 20.74 25.85 -4.56
CA THR A 212 20.28 26.53 -3.34
C THR A 212 19.61 27.87 -3.58
N ILE A 213 18.67 28.25 -2.71
CA ILE A 213 18.08 29.58 -2.61
C ILE A 213 18.24 30.07 -1.17
N ASP A 214 18.81 31.26 -1.01
CA ASP A 214 18.97 31.90 0.30
C ASP A 214 17.80 32.87 0.53
N LEU A 215 17.06 32.66 1.61
CA LEU A 215 15.95 33.52 2.02
C LEU A 215 16.37 34.57 3.06
N GLY A 216 17.61 34.52 3.53
CA GLY A 216 18.16 35.35 4.59
C GLY A 216 17.83 34.80 5.98
N GLY A 217 18.62 35.18 6.99
CA GLY A 217 18.41 34.75 8.38
C GLY A 217 18.87 33.32 8.68
N GLY A 218 19.61 32.68 7.78
CA GLY A 218 20.06 31.29 7.91
C GLY A 218 19.22 30.30 7.11
N HIS A 219 18.06 30.72 6.59
CA HIS A 219 17.19 29.92 5.74
C HIS A 219 17.78 29.74 4.34
N LYS A 220 18.64 28.73 4.19
CA LYS A 220 19.21 28.33 2.91
C LYS A 220 18.53 27.06 2.45
N MET A 221 17.65 27.20 1.47
CA MET A 221 16.92 26.10 0.85
C MET A 221 17.85 25.34 -0.10
N GLU A 222 18.06 24.04 0.11
CA GLU A 222 18.78 23.13 -0.77
C GLU A 222 17.81 22.15 -1.45
N PHE A 223 17.94 21.95 -2.76
CA PHE A 223 17.02 21.08 -3.51
C PHE A 223 17.59 19.67 -3.70
N VAL A 224 16.76 18.65 -3.46
CA VAL A 224 17.12 17.23 -3.63
C VAL A 224 16.19 16.57 -4.63
N LEU A 225 16.72 16.14 -5.78
CA LEU A 225 15.93 15.43 -6.80
C LEU A 225 15.46 14.07 -6.28
N ALA A 226 14.15 13.88 -6.27
CA ALA A 226 13.48 12.69 -5.76
C ALA A 226 12.42 12.16 -6.75
N PRO A 227 12.76 11.96 -8.03
CA PRO A 227 11.78 11.63 -9.07
C PRO A 227 11.09 10.28 -8.82
N ASN A 228 9.86 10.16 -9.31
CA ASN A 228 8.96 9.01 -9.17
C ASN A 228 8.54 8.75 -7.71
N LEU A 229 8.39 9.81 -6.89
CA LEU A 229 7.88 9.75 -5.51
C LEU A 229 6.63 10.63 -5.32
N HIS A 230 5.51 10.35 -5.99
CA HIS A 230 5.25 9.20 -6.87
C HIS A 230 5.28 9.55 -8.36
N TRP A 231 5.29 10.83 -8.73
CA TRP A 231 5.44 11.29 -10.11
C TRP A 231 6.87 11.68 -10.47
N PRO A 232 7.21 11.78 -11.78
CA PRO A 232 8.56 12.05 -12.25
C PRO A 232 9.12 13.42 -11.86
N ASP A 233 8.24 14.38 -11.53
CA ASP A 233 8.60 15.77 -11.26
C ASP A 233 9.11 16.03 -9.84
N THR A 234 8.85 15.10 -8.90
CA THR A 234 9.07 15.28 -7.47
C THR A 234 10.49 15.75 -7.13
N ILE A 235 10.57 16.80 -6.33
CA ILE A 235 11.79 17.37 -5.78
C ILE A 235 11.57 17.78 -4.32
N PHE A 236 12.52 17.48 -3.44
CA PHE A 236 12.48 17.93 -2.05
C PHE A 236 13.21 19.25 -1.88
N SER A 237 12.82 20.02 -0.87
CA SER A 237 13.54 21.20 -0.41
C SER A 237 13.97 21.00 1.03
N PHE A 238 15.24 21.26 1.37
CA PHE A 238 15.76 21.19 2.73
C PHE A 238 16.15 22.58 3.21
N ASP A 239 15.64 23.01 4.35
CA ASP A 239 16.04 24.26 4.98
C ASP A 239 17.16 24.02 6.00
N HIS A 240 18.37 24.47 5.67
CA HIS A 240 19.53 24.39 6.57
C HIS A 240 19.36 25.20 7.85
N GLY A 241 18.50 26.23 7.87
CA GLY A 241 18.30 27.07 9.05
C GLY A 241 17.51 26.36 10.15
N THR A 242 16.53 25.56 9.77
CA THR A 242 15.57 24.92 10.70
C THR A 242 15.66 23.40 10.74
N GLY A 243 16.37 22.77 9.79
CA GLY A 243 16.42 21.33 9.66
C GLY A 243 15.09 20.71 9.19
N VAL A 244 14.25 21.48 8.49
CA VAL A 244 12.98 21.01 7.93
C VAL A 244 13.17 20.52 6.49
N MET A 245 12.72 19.31 6.21
CA MET A 245 12.69 18.71 4.87
C MET A 245 11.25 18.73 4.32
N TYR A 246 11.02 19.44 3.22
CA TYR A 246 9.73 19.52 2.54
C TYR A 246 9.67 18.45 1.45
N THR A 247 8.76 17.49 1.61
CA THR A 247 8.75 16.24 0.82
C THR A 247 7.48 16.02 0.01
N CYS A 248 6.48 16.89 0.14
CA CYS A 248 5.16 16.72 -0.44
C CYS A 248 4.62 15.30 -0.15
N ASP A 249 4.33 14.50 -1.18
CA ASP A 249 3.77 13.15 -1.00
C ASP A 249 4.69 12.18 -0.27
N ALA A 250 6.01 12.28 -0.44
CA ALA A 250 6.90 11.35 0.23
C ALA A 250 6.78 11.48 1.76
N PHE A 251 6.63 10.34 2.43
CA PHE A 251 6.33 10.23 3.86
C PHE A 251 4.96 10.82 4.29
N GLY A 252 4.07 11.14 3.37
CA GLY A 252 2.71 11.58 3.66
C GLY A 252 1.78 10.46 4.16
N MET A 253 0.57 10.86 4.54
CA MET A 253 -0.53 9.94 4.83
C MET A 253 -1.89 10.62 4.73
N HIS A 254 -2.92 9.89 4.30
CA HIS A 254 -4.29 10.37 4.35
C HIS A 254 -4.89 10.16 5.75
N TYR A 255 -4.74 11.20 6.56
CA TYR A 255 -5.24 11.27 7.93
C TYR A 255 -5.51 12.74 8.29
N CYS A 256 -6.78 13.12 8.38
CA CYS A 256 -7.19 14.47 8.76
C CYS A 256 -7.43 14.55 10.27
N ASN A 257 -6.65 15.38 10.93
CA ASN A 257 -6.75 15.67 12.37
C ASN A 257 -6.28 17.10 12.67
N GLU A 258 -6.65 17.59 13.85
CA GLU A 258 -6.18 18.91 14.34
C GLU A 258 -4.74 18.86 14.83
N ASP A 259 -4.18 17.70 15.16
CA ASP A 259 -2.77 17.63 15.52
C ASP A 259 -1.91 17.76 14.26
N ALA A 260 -1.14 18.84 14.19
CA ALA A 260 -0.25 19.11 13.06
C ALA A 260 0.94 18.14 13.00
N PHE A 261 1.24 17.42 14.08
CA PHE A 261 2.39 16.54 14.17
C PHE A 261 2.01 15.09 14.50
N ASP A 262 2.97 14.20 14.34
CA ASP A 262 2.87 12.75 14.50
C ASP A 262 2.83 12.29 15.97
N THR A 263 2.13 12.99 16.86
CA THR A 263 2.14 12.70 18.31
C THR A 263 1.52 11.34 18.69
N GLN A 264 0.63 10.80 17.83
CA GLN A 264 -0.11 9.56 18.07
C GLN A 264 0.28 8.47 17.07
N LEU A 265 1.47 7.88 17.28
CA LEU A 265 2.07 6.90 16.36
C LEU A 265 1.11 5.74 16.02
N GLU A 266 0.41 5.17 17.01
CA GLU A 266 -0.50 4.04 16.81
C GLU A 266 -1.69 4.41 15.92
N ALA A 267 -2.21 5.64 16.08
CA ALA A 267 -3.35 6.11 15.31
C ALA A 267 -2.98 6.37 13.84
N ILE A 268 -1.79 6.91 13.59
CA ILE A 268 -1.33 7.23 12.23
C ILE A 268 -0.72 6.03 11.49
N SER A 269 -0.22 5.02 12.21
CA SER A 269 0.52 3.89 11.63
C SER A 269 -0.22 3.15 10.51
N PRO A 270 -1.52 2.83 10.62
CA PRO A 270 -2.26 2.19 9.52
C PRO A 270 -2.35 3.08 8.28
N HIS A 271 -2.54 4.39 8.45
CA HIS A 271 -2.65 5.37 7.37
C HIS A 271 -1.32 5.56 6.65
N TYR A 272 -0.24 5.70 7.42
CA TYR A 272 1.11 5.81 6.89
C TYR A 272 1.51 4.58 6.08
N ARG A 273 1.22 3.38 6.59
CA ARG A 273 1.50 2.14 5.87
C ARG A 273 0.66 2.02 4.60
N PHE A 274 -0.63 2.32 4.67
CA PHE A 274 -1.52 2.21 3.52
C PHE A 274 -1.13 3.20 2.41
N TYR A 275 -0.79 4.44 2.78
CA TYR A 275 -0.29 5.45 1.85
C TYR A 275 0.99 4.98 1.16
N TYR A 276 1.95 4.42 1.91
CA TYR A 276 3.14 3.80 1.33
C TYR A 276 2.80 2.67 0.36
N ASP A 277 1.96 1.71 0.76
CA ASP A 277 1.61 0.55 -0.07
C ASP A 277 0.96 0.96 -1.40
N CYS A 278 0.21 2.06 -1.42
CA CYS A 278 -0.45 2.59 -2.61
C CYS A 278 0.50 3.40 -3.51
N LEU A 279 1.18 4.41 -2.95
CA LEU A 279 1.85 5.44 -3.75
C LEU A 279 3.36 5.25 -3.86
N MET A 280 4.00 4.72 -2.82
CA MET A 280 5.47 4.68 -2.70
C MET A 280 6.05 3.30 -3.02
N LYS A 281 5.38 2.24 -2.59
CA LYS A 281 5.80 0.85 -2.84
C LYS A 281 6.00 0.54 -4.32
N PRO A 282 5.18 1.07 -5.26
CA PRO A 282 5.43 0.85 -6.67
C PRO A 282 6.74 1.44 -7.19
N ASN A 283 7.34 2.36 -6.43
CA ASN A 283 8.58 3.07 -6.73
C ASN A 283 9.62 2.89 -5.60
N ALA A 284 9.63 1.74 -4.92
CA ALA A 284 10.50 1.45 -3.79
C ALA A 284 12.00 1.74 -4.07
N ARG A 285 12.46 1.53 -5.31
CA ARG A 285 13.83 1.88 -5.72
C ARG A 285 14.09 3.39 -5.65
N SER A 286 13.13 4.21 -6.07
CA SER A 286 13.21 5.67 -5.95
C SER A 286 13.22 6.12 -4.49
N VAL A 287 12.46 5.44 -3.61
CA VAL A 287 12.48 5.72 -2.17
C VAL A 287 13.89 5.52 -1.61
N LEU A 288 14.51 4.37 -1.89
CA LEU A 288 15.89 4.08 -1.45
C LEU A 288 16.91 5.07 -2.02
N ASN A 289 16.73 5.51 -3.26
CA ASN A 289 17.58 6.52 -3.87
C ASN A 289 17.43 7.90 -3.20
N ALA A 290 16.21 8.31 -2.86
CA ALA A 290 15.95 9.56 -2.15
C ALA A 290 16.53 9.54 -0.72
N LEU A 291 16.35 8.43 0.01
CA LEU A 291 16.96 8.22 1.32
C LEU A 291 18.49 8.29 1.25
N LYS A 292 19.10 7.69 0.22
CA LYS A 292 20.54 7.76 0.00
C LYS A 292 21.03 9.19 -0.27
N LYS A 293 20.25 10.01 -0.98
CA LYS A 293 20.61 11.40 -1.29
C LYS A 293 20.44 12.34 -0.10
N THR A 294 19.53 12.01 0.83
CA THR A 294 19.22 12.83 2.01
C THR A 294 19.97 12.40 3.27
N LYS A 295 20.71 11.28 3.24
CA LYS A 295 21.42 10.70 4.39
C LYS A 295 22.41 11.64 5.11
N ASP A 296 23.00 12.58 4.37
CA ASP A 296 24.01 13.51 4.88
C ASP A 296 23.40 14.89 5.23
N LEU A 297 22.07 15.03 5.11
CA LEU A 297 21.31 16.22 5.51
C LEU A 297 20.72 15.98 6.90
N GLU A 298 21.03 16.86 7.85
CA GLU A 298 20.58 16.76 9.24
C GLU A 298 19.17 17.37 9.39
N TYR A 299 18.15 16.63 8.96
CA TYR A 299 16.74 17.03 9.17
C TYR A 299 16.19 16.46 10.48
N SER A 300 15.40 17.28 11.18
CA SER A 300 14.70 16.91 12.42
C SER A 300 13.17 16.93 12.28
N THR A 301 12.68 17.41 11.13
CA THR A 301 11.25 17.43 10.79
C THR A 301 11.08 17.17 9.30
N ILE A 302 10.13 16.30 8.94
CA ILE A 302 9.63 16.18 7.57
C ILE A 302 8.28 16.90 7.48
N ALA A 303 8.24 17.92 6.62
CA ALA A 303 7.07 18.68 6.23
C ALA A 303 6.38 17.98 5.05
N THR A 304 5.35 17.19 5.37
CA THR A 304 4.57 16.36 4.44
C THR A 304 3.52 17.17 3.69
N GLY A 305 3.13 16.76 2.49
CA GLY A 305 2.00 17.33 1.72
C GLY A 305 0.65 16.86 2.25
N HIS A 306 0.60 15.68 2.90
CA HIS A 306 -0.61 15.10 3.47
C HIS A 306 -0.42 14.58 4.88
N GLY A 307 -1.42 14.80 5.72
CA GLY A 307 -1.49 14.32 7.09
C GLY A 307 -0.68 15.17 8.06
N PRO A 308 -0.31 14.62 9.22
CA PRO A 308 0.59 15.28 10.15
C PRO A 308 2.03 15.37 9.60
N LEU A 309 2.75 16.37 10.05
CA LEU A 309 4.20 16.49 9.89
C LEU A 309 4.90 15.46 10.78
N ILE A 310 6.08 15.00 10.36
CA ILE A 310 6.84 14.00 11.11
C ILE A 310 7.97 14.67 11.87
N ARG A 311 7.93 14.60 13.20
CA ARG A 311 8.94 15.15 14.12
C ARG A 311 9.24 14.20 15.27
N PHE A 312 8.21 13.66 15.91
CA PHE A 312 8.37 12.90 17.16
C PHE A 312 8.76 11.44 16.93
N ASN A 313 8.43 10.88 15.76
CA ASN A 313 8.71 9.50 15.37
C ASN A 313 9.52 9.44 14.07
N LEU A 314 10.36 10.44 13.81
CA LEU A 314 11.12 10.59 12.57
C LEU A 314 11.90 9.33 12.20
N ASP A 315 12.76 8.85 13.10
CA ASP A 315 13.61 7.68 12.86
C ASP A 315 12.79 6.40 12.60
N GLU A 316 11.70 6.21 13.36
CA GLU A 316 10.82 5.05 13.22
C GLU A 316 10.10 5.06 11.86
N LEU A 317 9.52 6.20 11.47
CA LEU A 317 8.74 6.32 10.24
C LEU A 317 9.64 6.28 8.99
N VAL A 318 10.80 6.95 9.00
CA VAL A 318 11.81 6.86 7.94
C VAL A 318 12.37 5.43 7.84
N GLY A 319 12.67 4.80 8.98
CA GLY A 319 13.15 3.42 9.05
C GLY A 319 12.15 2.40 8.50
N ARG A 320 10.85 2.62 8.71
CA ARG A 320 9.77 1.84 8.07
C ARG A 320 9.80 1.95 6.56
N TYR A 321 9.85 3.16 6.00
CA TYR A 321 9.96 3.36 4.55
C TYR A 321 11.18 2.65 3.95
N GLN A 322 12.34 2.75 4.62
CA GLN A 322 13.55 2.04 4.22
C GLN A 322 13.34 0.53 4.22
N SER A 323 12.90 -0.05 5.33
CA SER A 323 12.72 -1.50 5.49
C SER A 323 11.69 -2.06 4.51
N TRP A 324 10.56 -1.37 4.34
CA TRP A 324 9.53 -1.75 3.38
C TRP A 324 10.07 -1.72 1.95
N SER A 325 10.84 -0.69 1.59
CA SER A 325 11.39 -0.55 0.23
C SER A 325 12.48 -1.60 -0.07
N GLU A 326 13.37 -1.88 0.90
CA GLU A 326 14.36 -2.95 0.80
C GLU A 326 13.72 -4.33 0.65
N SER A 327 12.55 -4.54 1.25
CA SER A 327 11.80 -5.81 1.12
C SER A 327 11.28 -6.04 -0.30
N VAL A 328 10.88 -4.98 -1.01
CA VAL A 328 10.42 -5.05 -2.41
C VAL A 328 11.56 -5.46 -3.33
N GLY A 329 12.79 -5.00 -3.07
CA GLY A 329 13.99 -5.40 -3.82
C GLY A 329 14.33 -6.89 -3.75
N LYS A 330 13.69 -7.66 -2.86
CA LYS A 330 13.83 -9.12 -2.72
C LYS A 330 12.73 -9.90 -3.45
N ALA A 331 11.84 -9.21 -4.17
CA ALA A 331 10.77 -9.85 -4.94
C ALA A 331 11.34 -10.81 -5.99
N ALA A 332 10.59 -11.88 -6.26
CA ALA A 332 11.04 -12.92 -7.19
C ALA A 332 10.91 -12.50 -8.66
N ALA A 333 10.09 -11.48 -8.94
CA ALA A 333 9.90 -10.90 -10.26
C ALA A 333 9.65 -9.39 -10.15
N THR A 334 9.83 -8.70 -11.28
CA THR A 334 9.57 -7.27 -11.45
C THR A 334 8.67 -7.04 -12.68
N VAL A 335 7.76 -6.08 -12.58
CA VAL A 335 6.90 -5.61 -13.67
C VAL A 335 7.18 -4.14 -13.95
N THR A 336 7.43 -3.79 -15.21
CA THR A 336 7.46 -2.38 -15.63
C THR A 336 6.06 -1.94 -16.01
N VAL A 337 5.60 -0.80 -15.48
CA VAL A 337 4.29 -0.21 -15.82
C VAL A 337 4.53 1.10 -16.54
N LEU A 338 4.27 1.13 -17.85
CA LEU A 338 4.28 2.36 -18.63
C LEU A 338 2.94 3.06 -18.51
N TYR A 339 2.95 4.32 -18.12
CA TYR A 339 1.77 5.19 -18.07
C TYR A 339 2.10 6.56 -18.68
N SER A 340 1.14 7.48 -18.75
CA SER A 340 1.39 8.86 -19.19
C SER A 340 0.79 9.79 -18.16
N SER A 341 1.65 10.61 -17.53
CA SER A 341 1.21 11.59 -16.54
C SER A 341 0.22 12.59 -17.14
N GLU A 342 -0.77 13.02 -16.36
CA GLU A 342 -1.76 14.02 -16.76
C GLU A 342 -2.64 13.60 -17.96
N TYR A 343 -2.71 12.30 -18.29
CA TYR A 343 -3.48 11.81 -19.42
C TYR A 343 -4.64 10.90 -19.03
N GLY A 344 -5.87 11.43 -19.18
CA GLY A 344 -7.09 10.69 -18.89
C GLY A 344 -7.15 10.24 -17.44
N TYR A 345 -7.42 8.95 -17.22
CA TYR A 345 -7.37 8.28 -15.92
C TYR A 345 -6.11 7.40 -15.80
N GLY A 346 -5.13 7.56 -16.70
CA GLY A 346 -3.94 6.71 -16.81
C GLY A 346 -3.15 6.64 -15.51
N ASP A 347 -2.97 7.76 -14.81
CA ASP A 347 -2.28 7.82 -13.52
C ASP A 347 -2.91 6.89 -12.49
N ARG A 348 -4.20 7.12 -12.19
CA ARG A 348 -4.94 6.39 -11.15
C ARG A 348 -5.12 4.90 -11.50
N LEU A 349 -5.44 4.60 -12.75
CA LEU A 349 -5.62 3.22 -13.21
C LEU A 349 -4.30 2.44 -13.18
N SER A 350 -3.19 3.07 -13.58
CA SER A 350 -1.87 2.45 -13.55
C SER A 350 -1.38 2.17 -12.13
N GLN A 351 -1.61 3.10 -11.19
CA GLN A 351 -1.29 2.92 -9.77
C GLN A 351 -2.13 1.79 -9.15
N THR A 352 -3.42 1.73 -9.48
CA THR A 352 -4.32 0.67 -9.01
C THR A 352 -3.86 -0.72 -9.48
N LEU A 353 -3.46 -0.80 -10.75
CA LEU A 353 -2.89 -2.03 -11.32
C LEU A 353 -1.54 -2.38 -10.66
N ALA A 354 -0.67 -1.41 -10.46
CA ALA A 354 0.61 -1.58 -9.78
C ALA A 354 0.45 -2.04 -8.32
N ARG A 355 -0.54 -1.52 -7.59
CA ARG A 355 -0.93 -2.02 -6.27
C ARG A 355 -1.33 -3.49 -6.32
N GLY A 356 -2.14 -3.89 -7.32
CA GLY A 356 -2.49 -5.29 -7.58
C GLY A 356 -1.25 -6.19 -7.74
N ILE A 357 -0.23 -5.72 -8.47
CA ILE A 357 1.02 -6.44 -8.66
C ILE A 357 1.81 -6.54 -7.35
N THR A 358 1.99 -5.41 -6.66
CA THR A 358 2.85 -5.34 -5.45
C THR A 358 2.24 -6.03 -4.24
N LYS A 359 0.91 -6.06 -4.09
CA LYS A 359 0.25 -6.84 -3.03
C LYS A 359 0.42 -8.35 -3.21
N ALA A 360 0.58 -8.80 -4.45
CA ALA A 360 0.86 -10.19 -4.79
C ALA A 360 2.36 -10.57 -4.69
N GLY A 361 3.21 -9.67 -4.19
CA GLY A 361 4.61 -9.94 -3.88
C GLY A 361 5.58 -9.81 -5.07
N VAL A 362 5.17 -9.09 -6.12
CA VAL A 362 6.00 -8.79 -7.29
C VAL A 362 6.38 -7.31 -7.26
N ALA A 363 7.65 -6.98 -7.53
CA ALA A 363 8.08 -5.59 -7.57
C ALA A 363 7.52 -4.89 -8.82
N THR A 364 7.35 -3.58 -8.76
CA THR A 364 7.00 -2.77 -9.92
C THR A 364 8.02 -1.64 -10.11
N GLU A 365 8.07 -1.12 -11.34
CA GLU A 365 8.75 0.12 -11.68
C GLU A 365 7.78 0.93 -12.54
N MET A 366 7.29 2.06 -12.03
CA MET A 366 6.40 2.96 -12.76
C MET A 366 7.24 3.84 -13.68
N ILE A 367 6.84 3.94 -14.96
CA ILE A 367 7.55 4.69 -15.97
C ILE A 367 6.56 5.62 -16.67
N ASP A 368 6.82 6.92 -16.61
CA ASP A 368 6.04 7.90 -17.36
C ASP A 368 6.57 8.03 -18.80
N ALA A 369 5.67 7.82 -19.76
CA ALA A 369 5.95 7.88 -21.18
C ALA A 369 6.32 9.28 -21.68
N LEU A 370 5.95 10.33 -20.94
CA LEU A 370 6.16 11.72 -21.32
C LEU A 370 7.55 12.26 -20.93
N SER A 371 8.20 11.65 -19.94
CA SER A 371 9.42 12.20 -19.33
C SER A 371 10.62 11.24 -19.25
N VAL A 372 10.42 9.93 -19.41
CA VAL A 372 11.48 8.92 -19.23
C VAL A 372 12.62 9.06 -20.24
N ASP A 373 13.85 8.85 -19.79
CA ASP A 373 15.01 8.70 -20.67
C ASP A 373 14.97 7.34 -21.41
N PRO A 374 15.21 7.28 -22.73
CA PRO A 374 15.18 6.03 -23.49
C PRO A 374 16.14 4.94 -22.99
N GLN A 375 17.30 5.31 -22.44
CA GLN A 375 18.26 4.33 -21.90
C GLN A 375 17.78 3.76 -20.58
N GLU A 376 17.22 4.61 -19.71
CA GLU A 376 16.59 4.17 -18.46
C GLU A 376 15.44 3.20 -18.73
N LEU A 377 14.59 3.51 -19.71
CA LEU A 377 13.50 2.63 -20.13
C LEU A 377 14.00 1.24 -20.52
N VAL A 378 15.05 1.18 -21.37
CA VAL A 378 15.64 -0.08 -21.82
C VAL A 378 16.27 -0.86 -20.66
N GLU A 379 16.93 -0.18 -19.72
CA GLU A 379 17.52 -0.80 -18.54
C GLU A 379 16.45 -1.43 -17.64
N VAL A 380 15.39 -0.67 -17.35
CA VAL A 380 14.27 -1.12 -16.52
C VAL A 380 13.56 -2.32 -17.16
N LEU A 381 13.23 -2.22 -18.45
CA LEU A 381 12.64 -3.34 -19.21
C LEU A 381 13.54 -4.57 -19.21
N GLY A 382 14.85 -4.40 -19.31
CA GLY A 382 15.82 -5.49 -19.29
C GLY A 382 15.72 -6.37 -18.03
N LYS A 383 15.38 -5.77 -16.88
CA LYS A 383 15.26 -6.42 -15.56
C LYS A 383 13.88 -7.06 -15.32
N SER A 384 12.85 -6.58 -16.00
CA SER A 384 11.47 -7.02 -15.78
C SER A 384 11.12 -8.35 -16.46
N GLN A 385 10.14 -9.04 -15.87
CA GLN A 385 9.53 -10.26 -16.40
C GLN A 385 8.10 -10.00 -16.89
N GLY A 386 7.41 -9.01 -16.34
CA GLY A 386 6.14 -8.50 -16.87
C GLY A 386 6.26 -7.07 -17.38
N VAL A 387 5.40 -6.69 -18.31
CA VAL A 387 5.26 -5.33 -18.81
C VAL A 387 3.77 -5.00 -18.87
N VAL A 388 3.40 -3.86 -18.31
CA VAL A 388 2.06 -3.27 -18.43
C VAL A 388 2.21 -2.02 -19.29
N ILE A 389 1.35 -1.91 -20.30
CA ILE A 389 1.31 -0.76 -21.20
C ILE A 389 -0.07 -0.12 -21.05
N MET A 390 -0.13 1.00 -20.32
CA MET A 390 -1.30 1.86 -20.36
C MET A 390 -1.30 2.59 -21.71
N THR A 391 -2.46 2.69 -22.36
CA THR A 391 -2.55 3.33 -23.68
C THR A 391 -2.15 4.81 -23.60
N PRO A 392 -1.09 5.25 -24.29
CA PRO A 392 -0.69 6.65 -24.29
C PRO A 392 -1.60 7.50 -25.18
N PRO A 393 -1.51 8.84 -25.10
CA PRO A 393 -2.14 9.73 -26.08
C PRO A 393 -1.56 9.50 -27.47
N ARG A 394 -2.41 9.22 -28.46
CA ARG A 394 -2.00 8.95 -29.85
C ARG A 394 -1.29 10.11 -30.54
N ASP A 395 -1.54 11.33 -30.05
CA ASP A 395 -1.03 12.58 -30.63
C ASP A 395 0.17 13.17 -29.87
N SER A 396 0.63 12.53 -28.79
CA SER A 396 1.90 12.89 -28.13
C SER A 396 3.07 12.21 -28.83
N LYS A 397 3.94 13.01 -29.45
CA LYS A 397 5.14 12.48 -30.12
C LYS A 397 6.09 11.83 -29.12
N GLU A 398 6.22 12.43 -27.95
CA GLU A 398 7.02 11.94 -26.83
C GLU A 398 6.54 10.55 -26.40
N ALA A 399 5.24 10.41 -26.10
CA ALA A 399 4.68 9.13 -25.69
C ALA A 399 4.82 8.05 -26.78
N GLN A 400 4.63 8.41 -28.05
CA GLN A 400 4.76 7.50 -29.19
C GLN A 400 6.21 7.04 -29.42
N ASN A 401 7.19 7.93 -29.21
CA ASN A 401 8.62 7.56 -29.25
C ASN A 401 8.96 6.60 -28.11
N THR A 402 8.44 6.86 -26.91
CA THR A 402 8.63 5.99 -25.74
C THR A 402 8.01 4.61 -25.98
N LEU A 403 6.78 4.55 -26.48
CA LEU A 403 6.10 3.31 -26.84
C LEU A 403 6.90 2.53 -27.89
N SER A 404 7.38 3.19 -28.94
CA SER A 404 8.20 2.57 -29.98
C SER A 404 9.52 2.00 -29.43
N THR A 405 10.16 2.73 -28.52
CA THR A 405 11.39 2.29 -27.83
C THR A 405 11.11 1.08 -26.95
N MET A 406 10.02 1.11 -26.17
CA MET A 406 9.58 -0.01 -25.36
C MET A 406 9.35 -1.25 -26.23
N VAL A 407 8.51 -1.14 -27.27
CA VAL A 407 8.20 -2.26 -28.17
C VAL A 407 9.46 -2.86 -28.79
N SER A 408 10.41 -2.02 -29.19
CA SER A 408 11.69 -2.46 -29.76
C SER A 408 12.59 -3.19 -28.74
N ALA A 409 12.46 -2.86 -27.46
CA ALA A 409 13.23 -3.46 -26.38
C ALA A 409 12.60 -4.75 -25.82
N LEU A 410 11.33 -5.04 -26.16
CA LEU A 410 10.64 -6.25 -25.76
C LEU A 410 11.31 -7.53 -26.31
N LYS A 411 11.06 -8.63 -25.62
CA LYS A 411 11.67 -9.97 -25.79
C LYS A 411 10.64 -11.03 -25.39
N GLY A 412 10.73 -12.22 -25.97
CA GLY A 412 9.80 -13.34 -25.69
C GLY A 412 9.73 -13.86 -24.26
N LYS A 413 10.54 -13.33 -23.33
CA LYS A 413 10.43 -13.61 -21.90
C LYS A 413 9.35 -12.79 -21.18
N HIS A 414 8.90 -11.68 -21.79
CA HIS A 414 7.99 -10.75 -21.13
C HIS A 414 6.54 -11.21 -21.26
N LYS A 415 5.83 -11.20 -20.13
CA LYS A 415 4.37 -11.28 -20.11
C LYS A 415 3.79 -9.88 -20.21
N ILE A 416 2.92 -9.65 -21.18
CA ILE A 416 2.42 -8.31 -21.48
C ILE A 416 0.94 -8.19 -21.16
N LEU A 417 0.58 -7.11 -20.48
CA LEU A 417 -0.79 -6.65 -20.30
C LEU A 417 -0.93 -5.25 -20.92
N VAL A 418 -1.92 -5.07 -21.79
CA VAL A 418 -2.26 -3.75 -22.35
C VAL A 418 -3.57 -3.29 -21.72
N ALA A 419 -3.63 -2.04 -21.27
CA ALA A 419 -4.77 -1.51 -20.54
C ALA A 419 -5.09 -0.07 -20.97
N GLU A 420 -6.36 0.29 -21.06
CA GLU A 420 -6.78 1.63 -21.49
C GLU A 420 -6.66 2.70 -20.39
N SER A 421 -6.15 3.87 -20.75
CA SER A 421 -6.07 5.03 -19.85
C SER A 421 -7.37 5.84 -19.78
N TYR A 422 -8.30 5.61 -20.71
CA TYR A 422 -9.55 6.38 -20.85
C TYR A 422 -9.31 7.90 -20.99
N GLY A 423 -8.41 8.29 -21.90
CA GLY A 423 -8.10 9.69 -22.19
C GLY A 423 -8.85 10.26 -23.41
N GLY A 424 -9.64 9.44 -24.11
CA GLY A 424 -10.46 9.82 -25.28
C GLY A 424 -9.68 10.01 -26.58
N ARG A 425 -8.34 9.99 -26.51
CA ARG A 425 -7.40 10.06 -27.64
C ARG A 425 -6.39 8.91 -27.59
N ASP A 426 -6.76 7.83 -26.92
CA ASP A 426 -5.87 6.73 -26.61
C ASP A 426 -5.35 6.08 -27.90
N GLU A 427 -4.09 5.69 -27.88
CA GLU A 427 -3.58 4.74 -28.87
C GLU A 427 -4.42 3.46 -28.79
N PRO A 428 -5.01 2.97 -29.90
CA PRO A 428 -5.86 1.79 -29.85
C PRO A 428 -5.09 0.58 -29.31
N VAL A 429 -5.65 -0.07 -28.29
CA VAL A 429 -5.08 -1.27 -27.67
C VAL A 429 -4.68 -2.33 -28.69
N ASP A 430 -5.52 -2.58 -29.71
CA ASP A 430 -5.23 -3.61 -30.73
C ASP A 430 -4.00 -3.26 -31.56
N THR A 431 -3.72 -1.98 -31.78
CA THR A 431 -2.48 -1.50 -32.43
C THR A 431 -1.26 -1.83 -31.57
N ILE A 432 -1.34 -1.59 -30.27
CA ILE A 432 -0.27 -1.90 -29.32
C ILE A 432 -0.03 -3.41 -29.25
N ILE A 433 -1.11 -4.19 -29.14
CA ILE A 433 -1.03 -5.66 -29.12
C ILE A 433 -0.39 -6.18 -30.39
N GLY A 434 -0.83 -5.72 -31.57
CA GLY A 434 -0.23 -6.12 -32.85
C GLY A 434 1.27 -5.81 -32.92
N SER A 435 1.69 -4.66 -32.39
CA SER A 435 3.11 -4.29 -32.29
C SER A 435 3.89 -5.20 -31.34
N CYS A 436 3.32 -5.55 -30.19
CA CYS A 436 3.93 -6.46 -29.21
C CYS A 436 4.06 -7.91 -29.73
N VAL A 437 3.05 -8.40 -30.44
CA VAL A 437 3.06 -9.72 -31.08
C VAL A 437 4.15 -9.80 -32.15
N THR A 438 4.27 -8.75 -32.98
CA THR A 438 5.34 -8.65 -33.98
C THR A 438 6.73 -8.68 -33.34
N ALA A 439 6.88 -8.08 -32.16
CA ALA A 439 8.10 -8.13 -31.34
C ALA A 439 8.33 -9.48 -30.60
N SER A 440 7.57 -10.54 -30.94
CA SER A 440 7.72 -11.90 -30.41
C SER A 440 7.56 -12.03 -28.89
N SER A 441 6.65 -11.25 -28.29
CA SER A 441 6.37 -11.30 -26.85
C SER A 441 5.08 -12.07 -26.52
N ASP A 442 5.02 -12.65 -25.32
CA ASP A 442 3.87 -13.42 -24.85
C ASP A 442 2.75 -12.47 -24.37
N THR A 443 1.87 -12.08 -25.31
CA THR A 443 0.63 -11.32 -25.04
C THR A 443 -0.52 -12.27 -24.66
N SER A 444 -0.31 -13.11 -23.63
CA SER A 444 -1.31 -14.10 -23.20
C SER A 444 -2.36 -13.59 -22.22
N LEU A 445 -2.29 -12.31 -21.82
CA LEU A 445 -3.28 -11.70 -20.95
C LEU A 445 -4.32 -10.93 -21.76
N ASP A 446 -5.58 -11.08 -21.37
CA ASP A 446 -6.68 -10.33 -21.95
C ASP A 446 -6.48 -8.82 -21.66
N PRO A 447 -6.60 -7.95 -22.67
CA PRO A 447 -6.43 -6.52 -22.45
C PRO A 447 -7.58 -5.91 -21.67
N LEU A 448 -7.30 -4.87 -20.90
CA LEU A 448 -8.31 -4.10 -20.17
C LEU A 448 -8.84 -2.97 -21.05
N ARG A 449 -10.16 -2.83 -21.09
CA ARG A 449 -10.86 -1.85 -21.92
C ARG A 449 -11.88 -1.08 -21.10
N VAL A 450 -11.83 0.24 -21.18
CA VAL A 450 -12.67 1.14 -20.38
C VAL A 450 -13.65 1.82 -21.33
N ARG A 451 -14.94 1.52 -21.17
CA ARG A 451 -16.00 2.03 -22.06
C ARG A 451 -16.61 3.34 -21.58
N ASP A 452 -16.70 3.48 -20.27
CA ASP A 452 -17.33 4.60 -19.57
C ASP A 452 -16.35 5.15 -18.54
N THR A 453 -16.63 6.34 -18.02
CA THR A 453 -15.83 6.95 -16.95
C THR A 453 -15.53 5.93 -15.85
N PRO A 454 -14.25 5.73 -15.46
CA PRO A 454 -13.86 4.77 -14.45
C PRO A 454 -14.70 4.88 -13.17
N THR A 455 -15.09 3.72 -12.66
CA THR A 455 -15.84 3.55 -11.42
C THR A 455 -15.06 2.63 -10.47
N GLU A 456 -15.54 2.45 -9.24
CA GLU A 456 -15.00 1.46 -8.29
C GLU A 456 -14.83 0.06 -8.91
N LEU A 457 -15.76 -0.37 -9.77
CA LEU A 457 -15.66 -1.64 -10.48
C LEU A 457 -14.48 -1.66 -11.46
N THR A 458 -14.24 -0.54 -12.14
CA THR A 458 -13.10 -0.38 -13.05
C THR A 458 -11.79 -0.46 -12.26
N TYR A 459 -11.67 0.25 -11.14
CA TYR A 459 -10.49 0.17 -10.28
C TYR A 459 -10.29 -1.25 -9.72
N GLN A 460 -11.36 -1.93 -9.29
CA GLN A 460 -11.29 -3.32 -8.87
C GLN A 460 -10.78 -4.24 -9.98
N GLU A 461 -11.27 -4.08 -11.22
CA GLU A 461 -10.83 -4.85 -12.38
C GLU A 461 -9.32 -4.67 -12.63
N TYR A 462 -8.82 -3.43 -12.56
CA TYR A 462 -7.39 -3.13 -12.74
C TYR A 462 -6.53 -3.73 -11.63
N GLU A 463 -6.95 -3.64 -10.37
CA GLU A 463 -6.25 -4.24 -9.23
C GLU A 463 -6.21 -5.78 -9.35
N GLU A 464 -7.33 -6.40 -9.75
CA GLU A 464 -7.43 -7.84 -9.98
C GLU A 464 -6.55 -8.30 -11.14
N ALA A 465 -6.51 -7.55 -12.25
CA ALA A 465 -5.65 -7.85 -13.40
C ALA A 465 -4.16 -7.77 -13.04
N GLY A 466 -3.75 -6.76 -12.25
CA GLY A 466 -2.39 -6.65 -11.73
C GLY A 466 -2.03 -7.84 -10.82
N THR A 467 -2.97 -8.26 -9.97
CA THR A 467 -2.83 -9.45 -9.11
C THR A 467 -2.64 -10.72 -9.94
N ASP A 468 -3.45 -10.90 -10.98
CA ASP A 468 -3.39 -12.07 -11.86
C ASP A 468 -2.08 -12.13 -12.64
N LEU A 469 -1.59 -10.99 -13.15
CA LEU A 469 -0.27 -10.90 -13.79
C LEU A 469 0.84 -11.32 -12.82
N ALA A 470 0.85 -10.80 -11.60
CA ALA A 470 1.84 -11.15 -10.59
C ALA A 470 1.81 -12.65 -10.21
N GLN A 471 0.62 -13.23 -10.05
CA GLN A 471 0.46 -14.66 -9.83
C GLN A 471 0.96 -15.47 -11.04
N ALA A 472 0.69 -15.02 -12.26
CA ALA A 472 1.12 -15.68 -13.49
C ALA A 472 2.64 -15.68 -13.66
N LEU A 473 3.35 -14.71 -13.08
CA LEU A 473 4.81 -14.62 -13.04
C LEU A 473 5.42 -15.52 -11.96
N THR A 474 4.83 -15.53 -10.76
CA THR A 474 5.44 -16.15 -9.57
C THR A 474 4.97 -17.59 -9.29
N LYS A 475 3.93 -18.09 -9.96
CA LYS A 475 3.30 -19.40 -9.67
C LYS A 475 4.30 -20.55 -9.50
N LYS A 476 5.28 -20.68 -10.41
CA LYS A 476 6.27 -21.77 -10.38
C LYS A 476 7.17 -21.68 -9.15
N GLU A 477 7.64 -20.49 -8.83
CA GLU A 477 8.53 -20.23 -7.70
C GLU A 477 7.79 -20.32 -6.36
N LYS A 478 6.54 -19.85 -6.29
CA LYS A 478 5.66 -20.00 -5.13
C LYS A 478 5.43 -21.47 -4.80
N ILE A 479 5.12 -22.31 -5.79
CA ILE A 479 4.96 -23.76 -5.60
C ILE A 479 6.28 -24.41 -5.14
N LYS A 480 7.41 -24.01 -5.72
CA LYS A 480 8.74 -24.54 -5.36
C LYS A 480 9.12 -24.18 -3.93
N SER A 481 8.96 -22.91 -3.54
CA SER A 481 9.28 -22.40 -2.20
C SER A 481 8.37 -23.00 -1.13
N GLN A 482 7.06 -23.10 -1.37
CA GLN A 482 6.11 -23.74 -0.45
C GLN A 482 6.47 -25.22 -0.19
N LYS A 483 6.85 -25.96 -1.24
CA LYS A 483 7.31 -27.36 -1.09
C LYS A 483 8.61 -27.47 -0.30
N ALA A 484 9.52 -26.51 -0.44
CA ALA A 484 10.79 -26.50 0.27
C ALA A 484 10.65 -26.07 1.75
N ALA A 485 9.76 -25.11 2.03
CA ALA A 485 9.60 -24.52 3.36
C ALA A 485 8.84 -25.41 4.37
N MET A 486 8.16 -26.47 3.91
CA MET A 486 7.31 -27.29 4.77
C MET A 486 7.78 -28.76 4.83
N PRO A 487 8.59 -29.13 5.85
CA PRO A 487 8.97 -30.52 6.08
C PRO A 487 7.74 -31.44 6.15
N PRO A 488 7.77 -32.66 5.57
CA PRO A 488 6.58 -33.51 5.47
C PRO A 488 5.88 -33.81 6.80
N ASN A 489 6.64 -33.94 7.88
CA ASN A 489 6.09 -34.19 9.22
C ASN A 489 5.36 -32.96 9.78
N ILE A 490 5.92 -31.76 9.57
CA ILE A 490 5.28 -30.49 9.96
C ILE A 490 4.02 -30.28 9.13
N ALA A 491 4.07 -30.54 7.82
CA ALA A 491 2.92 -30.42 6.92
C ALA A 491 1.75 -31.32 7.36
N LYS A 492 2.05 -32.55 7.79
CA LYS A 492 1.05 -33.50 8.32
C LYS A 492 0.53 -33.08 9.69
N ALA A 493 1.39 -32.53 10.55
CA ALA A 493 0.98 -32.03 11.87
C ALA A 493 0.03 -30.82 11.74
N LEU A 494 0.38 -29.83 10.91
CA LEU A 494 -0.46 -28.68 10.61
C LEU A 494 -1.80 -29.09 9.97
N ALA A 495 -1.83 -30.18 9.19
CA ALA A 495 -3.07 -30.69 8.61
C ALA A 495 -4.05 -31.24 9.64
N ARG A 496 -3.59 -31.48 10.89
CA ARG A 496 -4.46 -31.88 12.02
C ARG A 496 -5.21 -30.70 12.64
N LEU A 497 -4.84 -29.47 12.32
CA LEU A 497 -5.64 -28.30 12.69
C LEU A 497 -6.93 -28.32 11.87
N SER A 498 -8.04 -28.63 12.55
CA SER A 498 -9.39 -28.61 11.99
C SER A 498 -10.02 -27.24 12.15
N SER A 499 -10.81 -26.85 11.17
CA SER A 499 -11.58 -25.62 11.20
C SER A 499 -12.89 -25.80 10.43
N GLY A 500 -13.84 -24.89 10.66
CA GLY A 500 -15.03 -24.83 9.83
C GLY A 500 -14.73 -24.38 8.40
N LEU A 501 -15.66 -24.63 7.50
CA LEU A 501 -15.68 -24.04 6.16
C LEU A 501 -16.65 -22.87 6.14
N TYR A 502 -16.15 -21.74 5.66
CA TYR A 502 -16.88 -20.48 5.62
C TYR A 502 -16.70 -19.81 4.26
N ILE A 503 -17.65 -18.94 3.90
CA ILE A 503 -17.45 -17.94 2.85
C ILE A 503 -17.44 -16.57 3.52
N VAL A 504 -16.35 -15.84 3.35
CA VAL A 504 -16.30 -14.42 3.70
C VAL A 504 -16.82 -13.63 2.52
N THR A 505 -17.81 -12.80 2.75
CA THR A 505 -18.32 -11.83 1.77
C THR A 505 -18.03 -10.43 2.28
N ALA A 506 -17.67 -9.52 1.39
CA ALA A 506 -17.41 -8.12 1.71
C ALA A 506 -17.95 -7.25 0.57
N ALA A 507 -18.40 -6.04 0.90
CA ALA A 507 -18.92 -5.11 -0.09
C ALA A 507 -18.71 -3.66 0.36
N THR A 508 -18.56 -2.79 -0.62
CA THR A 508 -18.59 -1.33 -0.51
C THR A 508 -19.70 -0.78 -1.41
N ALA A 509 -19.83 0.55 -1.52
CA ALA A 509 -20.84 1.17 -2.36
C ALA A 509 -20.74 0.78 -3.86
N GLY A 510 -19.56 0.35 -4.33
CA GLY A 510 -19.32 0.04 -5.74
C GLY A 510 -18.71 -1.33 -6.04
N ALA A 511 -18.20 -2.06 -5.03
CA ALA A 511 -17.50 -3.33 -5.23
C ALA A 511 -18.02 -4.41 -4.28
N LYS A 512 -18.02 -5.66 -4.73
CA LYS A 512 -18.34 -6.81 -3.88
C LYS A 512 -17.39 -7.97 -4.15
N GLY A 513 -17.05 -8.70 -3.09
CA GLY A 513 -16.10 -9.79 -3.13
C GLY A 513 -16.49 -10.94 -2.23
N ALA A 514 -15.99 -12.12 -2.58
CA ALA A 514 -16.15 -13.32 -1.77
C ALA A 514 -14.87 -14.16 -1.78
N MET A 515 -14.58 -14.80 -0.67
CA MET A 515 -13.54 -15.81 -0.57
C MET A 515 -13.96 -16.99 0.30
N VAL A 516 -13.46 -18.17 -0.06
CA VAL A 516 -13.45 -19.31 0.85
C VAL A 516 -12.50 -19.02 2.01
N ALA A 517 -12.98 -19.22 3.24
CA ALA A 517 -12.19 -19.11 4.44
C ALA A 517 -12.24 -20.41 5.24
N SER A 518 -11.08 -20.82 5.75
CA SER A 518 -11.00 -21.89 6.75
C SER A 518 -10.05 -21.56 7.90
N TRP A 519 -9.39 -20.41 7.90
CA TRP A 519 -8.55 -19.97 9.02
C TRP A 519 -9.31 -18.90 9.79
N VAL A 520 -10.28 -19.38 10.58
CA VAL A 520 -11.18 -18.56 11.38
C VAL A 520 -11.20 -19.10 12.81
N ALA A 521 -11.06 -18.21 13.78
CA ALA A 521 -11.12 -18.56 15.20
C ALA A 521 -11.78 -17.45 16.01
N GLN A 522 -12.63 -17.79 16.97
CA GLN A 522 -13.10 -16.84 17.98
C GLN A 522 -11.90 -16.34 18.79
N ALA A 523 -11.82 -15.04 18.99
CA ALA A 523 -10.65 -14.36 19.55
C ALA A 523 -10.95 -13.55 20.81
N SER A 524 -12.21 -13.11 21.03
CA SER A 524 -12.57 -12.34 22.22
C SER A 524 -14.04 -12.52 22.60
N PHE A 525 -14.32 -12.32 23.90
CA PHE A 525 -15.66 -12.17 24.45
C PHE A 525 -16.04 -10.69 24.70
N GLU A 526 -15.04 -9.81 24.90
CA GLU A 526 -15.24 -8.39 25.21
C GLU A 526 -14.27 -7.52 24.38
N PRO A 527 -14.73 -6.86 23.30
CA PRO A 527 -16.01 -7.13 22.62
C PRO A 527 -16.00 -8.52 21.96
N LEU A 528 -17.17 -9.02 21.53
CA LEU A 528 -17.28 -10.29 20.79
C LEU A 528 -16.41 -10.22 19.53
N GLY A 529 -15.40 -11.08 19.43
CA GLY A 529 -14.39 -10.95 18.40
C GLY A 529 -13.98 -12.27 17.77
N LEU A 530 -13.62 -12.22 16.49
CA LEU A 530 -13.03 -13.33 15.75
C LEU A 530 -11.82 -12.87 14.93
N THR A 531 -11.01 -13.83 14.54
CA THR A 531 -9.92 -13.64 13.59
C THR A 531 -10.23 -14.37 12.29
N VAL A 532 -9.84 -13.76 11.17
CA VAL A 532 -9.83 -14.41 9.85
C VAL A 532 -8.49 -14.13 9.16
N ALA A 533 -7.87 -15.18 8.61
CA ALA A 533 -6.67 -15.00 7.79
C ALA A 533 -7.06 -14.77 6.32
N VAL A 534 -6.59 -13.66 5.75
CA VAL A 534 -6.85 -13.25 4.37
C VAL A 534 -5.52 -13.20 3.63
N ALA A 535 -5.35 -14.00 2.58
CA ALA A 535 -4.13 -13.96 1.78
C ALA A 535 -4.01 -12.61 1.05
N LYS A 536 -2.78 -12.06 1.02
CA LYS A 536 -2.52 -10.71 0.45
C LYS A 536 -2.81 -10.60 -1.04
N ASP A 537 -2.77 -11.72 -1.76
CA ASP A 537 -3.04 -11.81 -3.20
C ASP A 537 -4.52 -12.09 -3.53
N ARG A 538 -5.44 -11.96 -2.57
CA ARG A 538 -6.87 -12.10 -2.80
C ARG A 538 -7.51 -10.76 -3.07
N ALA A 539 -8.40 -10.70 -4.07
CA ALA A 539 -9.14 -9.50 -4.41
C ALA A 539 -9.93 -8.91 -3.22
N ILE A 540 -10.56 -9.77 -2.41
CA ILE A 540 -11.35 -9.34 -1.25
C ILE A 540 -10.51 -8.61 -0.18
N GLU A 541 -9.18 -8.72 -0.20
CA GLU A 541 -8.31 -8.05 0.76
C GLU A 541 -8.52 -6.53 0.73
N SER A 542 -8.74 -5.93 -0.44
CA SER A 542 -8.98 -4.49 -0.55
C SER A 542 -10.33 -4.08 0.05
N LEU A 543 -11.28 -5.01 0.24
CA LEU A 543 -12.59 -4.79 0.86
C LEU A 543 -12.63 -5.10 2.37
N MET A 544 -11.48 -5.41 2.97
CA MET A 544 -11.36 -5.83 4.37
C MET A 544 -10.29 -5.00 5.12
N GLN A 545 -10.25 -3.70 4.86
CA GLN A 545 -9.39 -2.75 5.55
C GLN A 545 -9.96 -2.41 6.95
N VAL A 546 -9.18 -1.69 7.78
CA VAL A 546 -9.67 -1.30 9.11
C VAL A 546 -10.88 -0.37 8.97
N GLY A 547 -11.97 -0.69 9.67
CA GLY A 547 -13.25 0.01 9.55
C GLY A 547 -14.27 -0.69 8.64
N ASP A 548 -13.80 -1.47 7.65
CA ASP A 548 -14.67 -2.17 6.71
C ASP A 548 -15.54 -3.22 7.41
N THR A 549 -16.68 -3.52 6.79
CA THR A 549 -17.61 -4.56 7.24
C THR A 549 -17.57 -5.75 6.29
N PHE A 550 -17.55 -6.96 6.85
CA PHE A 550 -17.68 -8.21 6.09
C PHE A 550 -18.68 -9.13 6.78
N VAL A 551 -19.18 -10.14 6.07
CA VAL A 551 -20.02 -11.19 6.63
C VAL A 551 -19.27 -12.51 6.54
N LEU A 552 -19.21 -13.22 7.66
CA LEU A 552 -18.75 -14.59 7.74
C LEU A 552 -19.95 -15.53 7.59
N ASN A 553 -20.04 -16.25 6.48
CA ASN A 553 -21.12 -17.20 6.18
C ASN A 553 -20.66 -18.62 6.54
N CYS A 554 -21.31 -19.25 7.51
CA CYS A 554 -21.04 -20.61 7.93
C CYS A 554 -21.69 -21.61 6.97
N LEU A 555 -20.91 -22.54 6.43
CA LEU A 555 -21.41 -23.59 5.55
C LEU A 555 -21.79 -24.84 6.36
N GLY A 556 -22.86 -25.51 5.95
CA GLY A 556 -23.26 -26.81 6.48
C GLY A 556 -22.65 -27.98 5.69
N ASP A 557 -22.59 -29.16 6.31
CA ASP A 557 -22.08 -30.38 5.65
C ASP A 557 -22.80 -30.70 4.32
N SER A 558 -24.08 -30.33 4.20
CA SER A 558 -24.91 -30.59 3.01
C SER A 558 -24.63 -29.65 1.83
N ASN A 559 -24.18 -28.42 2.07
CA ASN A 559 -24.02 -27.40 1.02
C ASN A 559 -22.58 -26.88 0.83
N ALA A 560 -21.65 -27.28 1.69
CA ALA A 560 -20.26 -26.86 1.54
C ALA A 560 -19.64 -27.27 0.19
N GLY A 561 -19.94 -28.46 -0.32
CA GLY A 561 -19.39 -28.93 -1.61
C GLY A 561 -19.72 -28.00 -2.80
N PRO A 562 -21.02 -27.74 -3.09
CA PRO A 562 -21.43 -26.80 -4.13
C PRO A 562 -20.87 -25.39 -3.96
N MET A 563 -20.96 -24.81 -2.75
CA MET A 563 -20.46 -23.47 -2.46
C MET A 563 -18.94 -23.36 -2.66
N MET A 564 -18.18 -24.35 -2.21
CA MET A 564 -16.72 -24.40 -2.42
C MET A 564 -16.37 -24.49 -3.89
N LYS A 565 -17.07 -25.31 -4.67
CA LYS A 565 -16.85 -25.43 -6.12
C LYS A 565 -17.06 -24.08 -6.82
N HIS A 566 -18.09 -23.34 -6.41
CA HIS A 566 -18.39 -22.02 -6.96
C HIS A 566 -17.32 -20.98 -6.60
N PHE A 567 -16.99 -20.81 -5.32
CA PHE A 567 -16.08 -19.74 -4.88
C PHE A 567 -14.59 -20.07 -5.05
N LEU A 568 -14.22 -21.31 -5.39
CA LEU A 568 -12.85 -21.68 -5.77
C LEU A 568 -12.57 -21.63 -7.28
N GLN A 569 -13.59 -21.46 -8.12
CA GLN A 569 -13.37 -21.31 -9.56
C GLN A 569 -12.63 -20.00 -9.87
N ARG A 570 -12.00 -19.93 -11.04
CA ARG A 570 -11.38 -18.69 -11.50
C ARG A 570 -12.45 -17.77 -12.06
N PHE A 571 -12.48 -16.55 -11.54
CA PHE A 571 -13.28 -15.45 -12.07
C PHE A 571 -12.34 -14.51 -12.82
N PRO A 572 -12.70 -14.04 -14.03
CA PRO A 572 -11.94 -12.97 -14.66
C PRO A 572 -12.06 -11.68 -13.83
N PRO A 573 -11.11 -10.75 -13.96
CA PRO A 573 -11.18 -9.44 -13.32
C PRO A 573 -12.54 -8.75 -13.53
N GLY A 574 -13.08 -8.13 -12.47
CA GLY A 574 -14.36 -7.41 -12.49
C GLY A 574 -15.62 -8.28 -12.53
N ALA A 575 -15.51 -9.61 -12.62
CA ALA A 575 -16.68 -10.49 -12.71
C ALA A 575 -17.46 -10.59 -11.40
N ASP A 576 -18.80 -10.68 -11.52
CA ASP A 576 -19.67 -10.92 -10.37
C ASP A 576 -19.49 -12.34 -9.81
N ARG A 577 -18.77 -12.42 -8.69
CA ARG A 577 -18.51 -13.68 -7.96
C ARG A 577 -19.78 -14.32 -7.37
N PHE A 578 -20.89 -13.61 -7.30
CA PHE A 578 -22.15 -14.09 -6.75
C PHE A 578 -23.13 -14.55 -7.83
N ASN A 579 -22.78 -14.44 -9.11
CA ASN A 579 -23.67 -14.87 -10.19
C ASN A 579 -24.06 -16.35 -10.03
N GLY A 580 -25.37 -16.62 -9.95
CA GLY A 580 -25.89 -17.96 -9.71
C GLY A 580 -25.92 -18.41 -8.24
N VAL A 581 -25.61 -17.52 -7.29
CA VAL A 581 -25.71 -17.77 -5.84
C VAL A 581 -26.78 -16.86 -5.25
N GLU A 582 -27.75 -17.45 -4.55
CA GLU A 582 -28.80 -16.68 -3.88
C GLU A 582 -28.23 -15.98 -2.64
N THR A 583 -28.55 -14.69 -2.51
CA THR A 583 -28.09 -13.85 -1.40
C THR A 583 -29.23 -13.00 -0.87
N PHE A 584 -29.13 -12.62 0.40
CA PHE A 584 -29.99 -11.63 1.04
C PHE A 584 -29.12 -10.62 1.81
N THR A 585 -29.75 -9.54 2.25
CA THR A 585 -29.10 -8.49 3.03
C THR A 585 -29.69 -8.46 4.42
N ALA A 586 -28.85 -8.59 5.45
CA ALA A 586 -29.31 -8.47 6.84
C ALA A 586 -29.59 -7.00 7.19
N PRO A 587 -30.46 -6.69 8.17
CA PRO A 587 -30.92 -5.32 8.44
C PRO A 587 -29.82 -4.30 8.77
N ASP A 588 -28.66 -4.75 9.21
CA ASP A 588 -27.56 -3.96 9.76
C ASP A 588 -26.34 -3.85 8.83
N THR A 589 -26.42 -4.41 7.62
CA THR A 589 -25.30 -4.42 6.68
C THR A 589 -25.78 -4.33 5.23
N VAL A 590 -24.94 -3.84 4.33
CA VAL A 590 -25.15 -3.91 2.87
C VAL A 590 -24.42 -5.10 2.23
N VAL A 591 -23.62 -5.81 3.03
CA VAL A 591 -22.80 -6.93 2.58
C VAL A 591 -23.67 -8.16 2.32
N PRO A 592 -23.53 -8.84 1.16
CA PRO A 592 -24.34 -10.01 0.85
C PRO A 592 -24.16 -11.15 1.85
N VAL A 593 -25.26 -11.67 2.37
CA VAL A 593 -25.34 -12.92 3.14
C VAL A 593 -25.79 -14.03 2.21
N LEU A 594 -25.14 -15.20 2.25
CA LEU A 594 -25.53 -16.33 1.41
C LEU A 594 -26.79 -16.99 1.96
N ALA A 595 -27.82 -17.14 1.12
CA ALA A 595 -29.10 -17.72 1.55
C ALA A 595 -28.96 -19.17 2.03
N GLU A 596 -28.01 -19.92 1.48
CA GLU A 596 -27.74 -21.30 1.89
C GLU A 596 -26.88 -21.41 3.17
N ALA A 597 -26.34 -20.31 3.71
CA ALA A 597 -25.54 -20.39 4.93
C ALA A 597 -26.37 -20.89 6.11
N ILE A 598 -25.79 -21.78 6.94
CA ILE A 598 -26.48 -22.29 8.13
C ILE A 598 -26.49 -21.28 9.28
N ALA A 599 -25.54 -20.34 9.26
CA ALA A 599 -25.42 -19.21 10.16
C ALA A 599 -24.57 -18.10 9.50
N TYR A 600 -24.70 -16.87 9.96
CA TYR A 600 -23.82 -15.78 9.55
C TYR A 600 -23.44 -14.86 10.71
N CYS A 601 -22.33 -14.15 10.56
CA CYS A 601 -21.90 -13.09 11.48
C CYS A 601 -21.49 -11.85 10.69
N THR A 602 -22.13 -10.72 10.95
CA THR A 602 -21.70 -9.40 10.46
C THR A 602 -20.55 -8.92 11.33
N CYS A 603 -19.41 -8.62 10.70
CA CYS A 603 -18.15 -8.33 11.39
C CYS A 603 -17.59 -6.99 10.93
N ARG A 604 -17.08 -6.19 11.89
CA ARG A 604 -16.36 -4.94 11.62
C ARG A 604 -14.88 -5.13 11.89
N VAL A 605 -14.04 -4.82 10.90
CA VAL A 605 -12.58 -4.94 11.04
C VAL A 605 -12.07 -3.89 12.03
N ARG A 606 -11.32 -4.34 13.04
CA ARG A 606 -10.76 -3.46 14.08
C ARG A 606 -9.25 -3.30 13.96
N THR A 607 -8.53 -4.38 13.67
CA THR A 607 -7.09 -4.33 13.46
C THR A 607 -6.62 -5.47 12.56
N ARG A 608 -5.43 -5.32 12.00
CA ARG A 608 -4.83 -6.27 11.07
C ARG A 608 -3.37 -6.47 11.43
N LEU A 609 -2.98 -7.72 11.62
CA LEU A 609 -1.59 -8.10 11.81
C LEU A 609 -1.01 -8.58 10.47
N GLU A 610 0.10 -7.97 10.07
CA GLU A 610 0.82 -8.39 8.87
C GLU A 610 1.64 -9.67 9.12
N THR A 611 1.48 -10.64 8.23
CA THR A 611 2.37 -11.81 8.14
C THR A 611 3.02 -11.84 6.74
N PRO A 612 3.95 -12.77 6.43
CA PRO A 612 4.60 -12.78 5.12
C PRO A 612 3.63 -12.86 3.93
N ASP A 613 2.61 -13.73 3.99
CA ASP A 613 1.69 -14.00 2.87
C ASP A 613 0.20 -13.74 3.17
N HIS A 614 -0.16 -13.54 4.45
CA HIS A 614 -1.53 -13.24 4.89
C HIS A 614 -1.59 -11.96 5.75
N TRP A 615 -2.79 -11.41 5.86
CA TRP A 615 -3.22 -10.56 6.95
C TRP A 615 -4.01 -11.43 7.95
N ILE A 616 -3.71 -11.32 9.23
CA ILE A 616 -4.60 -11.81 10.28
C ILE A 616 -5.48 -10.66 10.71
N THR A 617 -6.74 -10.70 10.29
CA THR A 617 -7.72 -9.65 10.53
C THR A 617 -8.49 -9.97 11.81
N TYR A 618 -8.38 -9.12 12.82
CA TYR A 618 -9.25 -9.16 13.98
C TYR A 618 -10.48 -8.29 13.74
N ALA A 619 -11.65 -8.87 13.96
CA ALA A 619 -12.93 -8.23 13.73
C ALA A 619 -13.87 -8.42 14.91
N GLU A 620 -14.61 -7.36 15.21
CA GLU A 620 -15.70 -7.39 16.17
C GLU A 620 -16.95 -7.91 15.48
N VAL A 621 -17.64 -8.86 16.11
CA VAL A 621 -18.93 -9.36 15.65
C VAL A 621 -20.01 -8.40 16.12
N VAL A 622 -20.67 -7.74 15.16
CA VAL A 622 -21.70 -6.71 15.40
C VAL A 622 -23.08 -7.36 15.53
N SER A 623 -23.37 -8.36 14.70
CA SER A 623 -24.61 -9.11 14.70
C SER A 623 -24.41 -10.51 14.08
N GLY A 624 -25.43 -11.35 14.16
CA GLY A 624 -25.46 -12.64 13.49
C GLY A 624 -26.75 -13.38 13.75
N ASP A 625 -27.00 -14.42 12.96
CA ASP A 625 -28.17 -15.29 13.11
C ASP A 625 -27.84 -16.73 12.69
N VAL A 626 -28.68 -17.67 13.11
CA VAL A 626 -28.57 -19.10 12.80
C VAL A 626 -29.85 -19.54 12.09
N GLY A 627 -29.77 -19.67 10.76
CA GLY A 627 -30.91 -20.08 9.94
C GLY A 627 -31.24 -21.57 10.04
N GLN A 628 -30.26 -22.43 10.39
CA GLN A 628 -30.43 -23.88 10.49
C GLN A 628 -29.79 -24.42 11.79
N PRO A 629 -30.48 -24.33 12.95
CA PRO A 629 -29.89 -24.63 14.26
C PRO A 629 -29.46 -26.10 14.43
N ASP A 630 -30.10 -27.02 13.73
CA ASP A 630 -29.77 -28.46 13.78
C ASP A 630 -28.71 -28.88 12.75
N ALA A 631 -28.34 -27.98 11.83
CA ALA A 631 -27.35 -28.28 10.80
C ALA A 631 -25.93 -28.27 11.39
N LYS A 632 -25.12 -29.24 10.97
CA LYS A 632 -23.71 -29.31 11.37
C LYS A 632 -22.87 -28.44 10.44
N THR A 633 -22.02 -27.60 11.04
CA THR A 633 -21.01 -26.84 10.30
C THR A 633 -20.05 -27.77 9.60
N ALA A 634 -19.83 -27.52 8.31
CA ALA A 634 -18.87 -28.27 7.53
C ALA A 634 -17.46 -28.07 8.06
N VAL A 635 -16.71 -29.17 8.19
CA VAL A 635 -15.34 -29.16 8.74
C VAL A 635 -14.31 -29.40 7.64
N HIS A 636 -13.34 -28.50 7.52
CA HIS A 636 -12.21 -28.69 6.64
C HIS A 636 -11.21 -29.68 7.23
N ARG A 637 -11.11 -30.87 6.64
CA ARG A 637 -10.12 -31.90 7.02
C ARG A 637 -9.06 -32.06 5.93
N ARG A 638 -7.85 -31.59 6.21
CA ARG A 638 -6.71 -31.67 5.28
C ARG A 638 -5.91 -32.94 5.48
N LYS A 639 -5.35 -33.49 4.40
CA LYS A 639 -4.35 -34.58 4.46
C LYS A 639 -2.94 -34.04 4.66
N VAL A 640 -2.64 -32.87 4.10
CA VAL A 640 -1.36 -32.15 4.18
C VAL A 640 -1.66 -30.64 4.16
N ALA A 641 -0.92 -29.82 4.91
CA ALA A 641 -1.20 -28.38 5.07
C ALA A 641 -0.52 -27.47 4.02
N ASN A 642 -0.09 -28.01 2.89
CA ASN A 642 0.65 -27.27 1.85
C ASN A 642 -0.24 -26.75 0.69
N TYR A 643 -1.55 -26.97 0.75
CA TYR A 643 -2.54 -26.38 -0.15
C TYR A 643 -3.89 -26.23 0.58
N TYR A 644 -4.75 -25.35 0.05
CA TYR A 644 -6.15 -25.18 0.47
C TYR A 644 -7.05 -26.24 -0.17
#